data_AF-A0A915CD40-F1
#
_entry.id   AF-A0A915CD40-F1
#
_cell.length_a   1.000
_cell.length_b   1.000
_cell.length_c   1.000
_cell.angle_alpha   90.00
_cell.angle_beta   90.00
_cell.angle_gamma   90.00
#
_symmetry.space_group_name_H-M   'P 1'
#
loop_
_entity.id
_entity.type
_entity.pdbx_description
1 polymer ?
#
loop_
_entity_poly.entity_id
_entity_poly.type
_entity_poly.pdbx_seq_one_letter_code
_entity_poly.pdbx_strand_id
1 'polypeptide(L)'
;MKALFELMNADPRPFALFGDACTNVNEPVAMASKYWHILHLSYAETHAKFATADSQEMYPTFFRIVPGDRNINAARCRLIFHFNWTRVGTVKQSDEPRFALPHESLTTKLEHGYGIKVVYTAGITHDEIENIAPELDELKKRDVRIFLGDFEKVLASRIMCEVYQKGIYGDNYVWILPGYHYGEWWKNTASTNCTPEELFAAINGHFALEFAPYSPHLQQITVGNKTVGEVKEELEASCGKECTPNVLRAYVYDGLWTLAMAVHRLSVSYQGIYGTMWDPLSNNGNWSSTHARLLLEINNTSFNGVTGHVRFENNERLGLVQILQWCNGSYRNVGYFDGSNDAFTLSPILERWRAPLDATIVVHQRQYITYPLFILMSLFAAVGVALALLFLSINIRYRNHRFIKMSSPNMNNLIIAGSVCTYISVVLLGFDTRIVSPQGFVAICYAKTWILCFGFTLAFGSMFSKTWRVHSIFTNIRMNKKAIKDYKLFLFVGLIALLDVLTLALWAFISPFSFSVIQLATIYMENKVIAPEIERCHSDESVVFEAIIFGTKGLLMILGCFLAWETRHVNVAALNDSKYIGMSVYNVVVMCTLGLSLAFILQDRVDEAYALTSFFIIFCTTLTLCLVFVPKVVELIRNPSGSEPRYRKGLMKSVVGRKTQQFVREVSVKVTTNERERLERMEEDNQMWRRFLLEKTNQLWDLTEKLREIEEINADDAKGLLLHAFAKLL
;
A
#
# COMPACT_ATOMS: atom_id res chain seq x y z
N MET A 1 0.69 -41.49 49.83
CA MET A 1 -0.55 -42.02 50.47
C MET A 1 -0.29 -43.05 51.57
N LYS A 2 0.40 -44.19 51.34
CA LYS A 2 0.68 -45.16 52.42
C LYS A 2 1.31 -44.53 53.67
N ALA A 3 2.39 -43.77 53.48
CA ALA A 3 3.06 -43.06 54.57
C ALA A 3 2.14 -42.06 55.30
N LEU A 4 1.19 -41.42 54.60
CA LEU A 4 0.20 -40.53 55.23
C LEU A 4 -0.72 -41.34 56.16
N PHE A 5 -1.26 -42.47 55.70
CA PHE A 5 -2.11 -43.32 56.55
C PHE A 5 -1.36 -43.87 57.76
N GLU A 6 -0.09 -44.28 57.59
CA GLU A 6 0.77 -44.71 58.69
C GLU A 6 0.99 -43.57 59.71
N LEU A 7 1.24 -42.35 59.22
CA LEU A 7 1.41 -41.17 60.08
C LEU A 7 0.12 -40.78 60.82
N MET A 8 -1.03 -40.86 60.16
CA MET A 8 -2.34 -40.53 60.76
C MET A 8 -2.81 -41.58 61.78
N ASN A 9 -2.30 -42.81 61.69
CA ASN A 9 -2.57 -43.91 62.62
C ASN A 9 -1.49 -44.09 63.69
N ALA A 10 -0.44 -43.27 63.68
CA ALA A 10 0.60 -43.31 64.70
C ALA A 10 0.10 -42.72 66.03
N ASP A 11 0.61 -43.25 67.15
CA ASP A 11 0.38 -42.70 68.48
C ASP A 11 1.71 -42.18 69.09
N PRO A 12 1.79 -40.89 69.48
CA PRO A 12 0.73 -39.87 69.37
C PRO A 12 0.53 -39.40 67.92
N ARG A 13 -0.72 -39.05 67.59
CA ARG A 13 -1.10 -38.54 66.27
C ARG A 13 -0.44 -37.18 66.00
N PRO A 14 0.04 -36.90 64.77
CA PRO A 14 0.60 -35.59 64.41
C PRO A 14 -0.47 -34.49 64.43
N PHE A 15 -0.08 -33.29 64.89
CA PHE A 15 -0.93 -32.09 64.92
C PHE A 15 -0.84 -31.25 63.62
N ALA A 16 0.22 -31.44 62.82
CA ALA A 16 0.46 -30.74 61.57
C ALA A 16 1.30 -31.60 60.62
N LEU A 17 1.10 -31.41 59.31
CA LEU A 17 1.95 -31.92 58.24
C LEU A 17 2.81 -30.76 57.73
N PHE A 18 4.14 -30.92 57.82
CA PHE A 18 5.09 -29.98 57.24
C PHE A 18 5.95 -30.70 56.24
N GLY A 19 5.94 -30.25 54.98
CA GLY A 19 6.75 -30.85 53.95
C GLY A 19 6.08 -30.92 52.59
N ASP A 20 6.55 -31.89 51.79
CA ASP A 20 6.08 -32.23 50.45
C ASP A 20 6.29 -31.13 49.40
N ALA A 21 6.82 -31.55 48.26
CA ALA A 21 7.28 -30.68 47.17
C ALA A 21 6.60 -30.98 45.84
N CYS A 22 5.97 -32.14 45.70
CA CYS A 22 5.42 -32.58 44.43
C CYS A 22 3.91 -32.36 44.43
N THR A 23 3.42 -31.63 43.43
CA THR A 23 1.98 -31.35 43.28
C THR A 23 1.12 -32.61 43.25
N ASN A 24 1.59 -33.67 42.59
CA ASN A 24 0.88 -34.96 42.50
C ASN A 24 0.72 -35.67 43.86
N VAL A 25 1.51 -35.28 44.86
CA VAL A 25 1.40 -35.79 46.24
C VAL A 25 0.65 -34.80 47.11
N ASN A 26 0.97 -33.51 47.00
CA ASN A 26 0.31 -32.44 47.74
C ASN A 26 -1.20 -32.39 47.51
N GLU A 27 -1.66 -32.59 46.28
CA GLU A 27 -3.08 -32.51 45.91
C GLU A 27 -3.95 -33.54 46.65
N PRO A 28 -3.70 -34.87 46.57
CA PRO A 28 -4.48 -35.83 47.33
C PRO A 28 -4.28 -35.70 48.85
N VAL A 29 -3.08 -35.31 49.31
CA VAL A 29 -2.81 -35.11 50.75
C VAL A 29 -3.63 -33.92 51.29
N ALA A 30 -3.62 -32.78 50.59
CA ALA A 30 -4.39 -31.59 50.95
C ALA A 30 -5.90 -31.86 50.93
N MET A 31 -6.39 -32.57 49.91
CA MET A 31 -7.81 -32.94 49.81
C MET A 31 -8.25 -33.85 50.95
N ALA A 32 -7.38 -34.76 51.40
CA ALA A 32 -7.68 -35.66 52.50
C ALA A 32 -7.49 -35.01 53.88
N SER A 33 -6.56 -34.07 54.01
CA SER A 33 -6.21 -33.38 55.27
C SER A 33 -7.40 -32.67 55.92
N LYS A 34 -8.37 -32.20 55.13
CA LYS A 34 -9.59 -31.57 55.64
C LYS A 34 -10.46 -32.50 56.51
N TYR A 35 -10.52 -33.79 56.19
CA TYR A 35 -11.30 -34.77 56.95
C TYR A 35 -10.65 -35.13 58.28
N TRP A 36 -9.33 -35.01 58.34
CA TRP A 36 -8.54 -35.18 59.55
C TRP A 36 -8.38 -33.89 60.34
N HIS A 37 -8.88 -32.76 59.83
CA HIS A 37 -8.69 -31.42 60.38
C HIS A 37 -7.22 -31.06 60.63
N ILE A 38 -6.30 -31.63 59.85
CA ILE A 38 -4.86 -31.39 60.05
C ILE A 38 -4.39 -30.25 59.15
N LEU A 39 -3.56 -29.37 59.72
CA LEU A 39 -2.85 -28.35 58.98
C LEU A 39 -1.84 -29.01 58.04
N HIS A 40 -1.82 -28.61 56.78
CA HIS A 40 -0.80 -29.00 55.82
C HIS A 40 -0.04 -27.75 55.35
N LEU A 41 1.23 -27.62 55.74
CA LEU A 41 2.11 -26.52 55.34
C LEU A 41 3.21 -27.03 54.40
N SER A 42 3.14 -26.67 53.12
CA SER A 42 4.16 -27.01 52.13
C SER A 42 5.25 -25.94 52.03
N TYR A 43 6.50 -26.38 51.86
CA TYR A 43 7.64 -25.48 51.66
C TYR A 43 8.02 -25.22 50.20
N ALA A 44 7.46 -25.98 49.25
CA ALA A 44 7.93 -26.01 47.86
C ALA A 44 6.82 -26.00 46.81
N GLU A 45 5.55 -26.13 47.21
CA GLU A 45 4.43 -26.15 46.28
C GLU A 45 4.15 -24.78 45.65
N THR A 46 4.39 -24.68 44.34
CA THR A 46 4.24 -23.42 43.58
C THR A 46 3.02 -23.42 42.67
N HIS A 47 2.37 -24.56 42.40
CA HIS A 47 1.30 -24.65 41.42
C HIS A 47 0.10 -23.75 41.75
N ALA A 48 -0.37 -22.98 40.77
CA ALA A 48 -1.51 -22.08 40.92
C ALA A 48 -2.86 -22.74 41.26
N LYS A 49 -2.98 -24.08 41.21
CA LYS A 49 -4.24 -24.78 41.55
C LYS A 49 -4.60 -24.62 43.03
N PHE A 50 -3.60 -24.38 43.89
CA PHE A 50 -3.80 -24.13 45.32
C PHE A 50 -4.18 -22.67 45.60
N ALA A 51 -4.17 -21.79 44.59
CA ALA A 51 -4.40 -20.35 44.68
C ALA A 51 -5.77 -19.89 44.13
N THR A 52 -6.52 -20.80 43.49
CA THR A 52 -7.78 -20.45 42.81
C THR A 52 -8.90 -20.16 43.82
N ALA A 53 -9.97 -19.50 43.39
CA ALA A 53 -11.11 -19.24 44.27
C ALA A 53 -11.67 -20.55 44.87
N ASP A 54 -11.77 -21.60 44.04
CA ASP A 54 -12.27 -22.91 44.44
C ASP A 54 -11.28 -23.69 45.34
N SER A 55 -10.00 -23.29 45.38
CA SER A 55 -8.98 -23.97 46.17
C SER A 55 -9.27 -23.88 47.67
N GLN A 56 -9.91 -22.79 48.12
CA GLN A 56 -10.25 -22.60 49.53
C GLN A 56 -11.29 -23.61 50.02
N GLU A 57 -12.18 -24.08 49.13
CA GLU A 57 -13.16 -25.11 49.45
C GLU A 57 -12.57 -26.52 49.33
N MET A 58 -11.71 -26.75 48.32
CA MET A 58 -11.09 -28.04 48.09
C MET A 58 -9.98 -28.37 49.10
N TYR A 59 -9.17 -27.38 49.45
CA TYR A 59 -7.95 -27.48 50.26
C TYR A 59 -7.95 -26.48 51.45
N PRO A 60 -8.98 -26.47 52.31
CA PRO A 60 -9.16 -25.45 53.35
C PRO A 60 -8.05 -25.44 54.42
N THR A 61 -7.32 -26.55 54.58
CA THR A 61 -6.26 -26.69 55.58
C THR A 61 -4.84 -26.63 54.99
N PHE A 62 -4.72 -26.35 53.69
CA PHE A 62 -3.46 -26.25 52.98
C PHE A 62 -2.92 -24.83 53.00
N PHE A 63 -1.66 -24.66 53.40
CA PHE A 63 -0.90 -23.43 53.37
C PHE A 63 0.45 -23.67 52.69
N ARG A 64 1.03 -22.62 52.11
CA ARG A 64 2.37 -22.69 51.50
C ARG A 64 3.25 -21.51 51.90
N ILE A 65 4.51 -21.81 52.27
CA ILE A 65 5.49 -20.78 52.64
C ILE A 65 6.25 -20.22 51.43
N VAL A 66 6.28 -20.94 50.31
CA VAL A 66 6.89 -20.44 49.08
C VAL A 66 5.89 -19.52 48.37
N PRO A 67 6.31 -18.36 47.86
CA PRO A 67 5.42 -17.46 47.13
C PRO A 67 4.88 -18.13 45.87
N GLY A 68 3.58 -18.02 45.65
CA GLY A 68 2.92 -18.48 44.44
C GLY A 68 3.05 -17.53 43.26
N ASP A 69 2.56 -17.97 42.10
CA ASP A 69 2.53 -17.20 40.85
C ASP A 69 1.79 -15.86 40.95
N ARG A 70 0.87 -15.72 41.93
CA ARG A 70 0.18 -14.47 42.22
C ARG A 70 1.16 -13.30 42.44
N ASN A 71 2.24 -13.54 43.18
CA ASN A 71 3.26 -12.53 43.46
C ASN A 71 4.06 -12.20 42.19
N ILE A 72 4.43 -13.21 41.40
CA ILE A 72 5.18 -13.06 40.15
C ILE A 72 4.37 -12.27 39.12
N ASN A 73 3.09 -12.61 38.95
CA ASN A 73 2.18 -11.90 38.04
C ASN A 73 1.98 -10.44 38.45
N ALA A 74 1.86 -10.17 39.75
CA ALA A 74 1.81 -8.79 40.25
C ALA A 74 3.08 -8.01 39.91
N ALA A 75 4.27 -8.62 40.11
CA ALA A 75 5.54 -8.02 39.76
C ALA A 75 5.66 -7.74 38.25
N ARG A 76 5.24 -8.68 37.38
CA ARG A 76 5.20 -8.50 35.92
C ARG A 76 4.31 -7.33 35.52
N CYS A 77 3.10 -7.24 36.08
CA CYS A 77 2.19 -6.13 35.79
C CYS A 77 2.79 -4.77 36.20
N ARG A 78 3.39 -4.70 37.39
CA ARG A 78 4.07 -3.48 37.89
C ARG A 78 5.25 -3.09 37.00
N LEU A 79 6.03 -4.05 36.53
CA LEU A 79 7.16 -3.82 35.62
C LEU A 79 6.71 -3.24 34.28
N ILE A 80 5.68 -3.83 33.66
CA ILE A 80 5.12 -3.34 32.38
C ILE A 80 4.54 -1.94 32.55
N PHE A 81 3.79 -1.72 33.63
CA PHE A 81 3.20 -0.42 33.93
C PHE A 81 4.26 0.66 34.18
N HIS A 82 5.37 0.33 34.84
CA HIS A 82 6.46 1.28 35.10
C HIS A 82 7.08 1.84 33.81
N PHE A 83 7.20 1.02 32.76
CA PHE A 83 7.74 1.45 31.46
C PHE A 83 6.70 2.05 30.51
N ASN A 84 5.47 2.29 30.97
CA ASN A 84 4.35 2.81 30.16
C ASN A 84 4.05 1.99 28.90
N TRP A 85 4.31 0.68 28.91
CA TRP A 85 3.92 -0.19 27.81
C TRP A 85 2.41 -0.46 27.88
N THR A 86 1.73 -0.20 26.77
CA THR A 86 0.26 -0.33 26.66
C THR A 86 -0.17 -1.60 25.94
N ARG A 87 0.78 -2.28 25.28
CA ARG A 87 0.55 -3.45 24.44
C ARG A 87 1.61 -4.51 24.69
N VAL A 88 1.16 -5.76 24.80
CA VAL A 88 2.04 -6.92 24.96
C VAL A 88 1.55 -8.08 24.09
N GLY A 89 2.46 -8.96 23.69
CA GLY A 89 2.11 -10.28 23.19
C GLY A 89 2.60 -11.34 24.17
N THR A 90 1.94 -12.48 24.17
CA THR A 90 2.22 -13.50 25.17
C THR A 90 2.40 -14.88 24.52
N VAL A 91 3.22 -15.70 25.16
CA VAL A 91 3.58 -17.05 24.71
C VAL A 91 3.44 -17.97 25.91
N LYS A 92 2.54 -18.95 25.84
CA LYS A 92 2.30 -19.89 26.95
C LYS A 92 2.40 -21.34 26.50
N GLN A 93 2.90 -22.18 27.38
CA GLN A 93 2.73 -23.62 27.28
C GLN A 93 1.30 -24.00 27.69
N SER A 94 0.54 -24.60 26.77
CA SER A 94 -0.92 -24.81 26.91
C SER A 94 -1.29 -26.21 27.40
N ASP A 95 -0.41 -27.20 27.18
CA ASP A 95 -0.59 -28.58 27.60
C ASP A 95 -0.24 -28.83 29.08
N GLU A 96 0.47 -27.89 29.71
CA GLU A 96 0.89 -27.99 31.11
C GLU A 96 0.17 -26.94 32.00
N PRO A 97 -0.79 -27.37 32.85
CA PRO A 97 -1.57 -26.47 33.72
C PRO A 97 -0.73 -25.60 34.65
N ARG A 98 0.48 -26.05 35.01
CA ARG A 98 1.42 -25.27 35.81
C ARG A 98 1.79 -23.93 35.18
N PHE A 99 1.84 -23.84 33.85
CA PHE A 99 2.16 -22.60 33.13
C PHE A 99 0.90 -21.94 32.57
N ALA A 100 -0.08 -22.72 32.10
CA ALA A 100 -1.29 -22.20 31.49
C ALA A 100 -2.16 -21.38 32.47
N LEU A 101 -2.40 -21.88 33.70
CA LEU A 101 -3.28 -21.22 34.67
C LEU A 101 -2.73 -19.88 35.18
N PRO A 102 -1.45 -19.77 35.61
CA PRO A 102 -0.86 -18.47 35.94
C PRO A 102 -0.94 -17.47 34.80
N HIS A 103 -0.73 -17.92 33.56
CA HIS A 103 -0.71 -17.07 32.38
C HIS A 103 -2.10 -16.48 32.07
N GLU A 104 -3.16 -17.27 32.23
CA GLU A 104 -4.55 -16.80 32.10
C GLU A 104 -4.91 -15.78 33.17
N SER A 105 -4.45 -16.00 34.41
CA SER A 105 -4.60 -15.00 35.48
C SER A 105 -3.83 -13.70 35.16
N LEU A 106 -2.62 -13.81 34.59
CA LEU A 106 -1.80 -12.67 34.20
C LEU A 106 -2.46 -11.83 33.10
N THR A 107 -2.88 -12.46 32.01
CA THR A 107 -3.54 -11.80 30.88
C THR A 107 -4.81 -11.08 31.32
N THR A 108 -5.66 -11.75 32.11
CA THR A 108 -6.86 -11.14 32.71
C THR A 108 -6.51 -9.91 33.56
N LYS A 109 -5.46 -10.00 34.38
CA LYS A 109 -5.01 -8.90 35.25
C LYS A 109 -4.43 -7.73 34.46
N LEU A 110 -3.74 -7.98 33.35
CA LEU A 110 -3.22 -6.93 32.47
C LEU A 110 -4.35 -6.15 31.79
N GLU A 111 -5.32 -6.86 31.21
CA GLU A 111 -6.43 -6.23 30.47
C GLU A 111 -7.40 -5.49 31.39
N HIS A 112 -7.88 -6.16 32.46
CA HIS A 112 -8.89 -5.58 33.34
C HIS A 112 -8.32 -4.76 34.50
N GLY A 113 -7.12 -5.08 34.97
CA GLY A 113 -6.51 -4.41 36.12
C GLY A 113 -5.67 -3.19 35.76
N TYR A 114 -4.97 -3.22 34.62
CA TYR A 114 -4.04 -2.16 34.20
C TYR A 114 -4.41 -1.50 32.87
N GLY A 115 -5.43 -1.99 32.16
CA GLY A 115 -5.83 -1.46 30.85
C GLY A 115 -4.79 -1.74 29.75
N ILE A 116 -3.92 -2.72 29.94
CA ILE A 116 -2.88 -3.12 28.99
C ILE A 116 -3.47 -4.14 28.02
N LYS A 117 -3.36 -3.88 26.72
CA LYS A 117 -3.94 -4.74 25.68
C LYS A 117 -3.04 -5.95 25.41
N VAL A 118 -3.58 -7.16 25.56
CA VAL A 118 -2.95 -8.37 25.06
C VAL A 118 -3.29 -8.51 23.57
N VAL A 119 -2.29 -8.33 22.71
CA VAL A 119 -2.48 -8.25 21.25
C VAL A 119 -2.76 -9.63 20.66
N TYR A 120 -2.06 -10.63 21.18
CA TYR A 120 -2.15 -12.02 20.77
C TYR A 120 -1.48 -12.91 21.82
N THR A 121 -2.03 -14.10 22.02
CA THR A 121 -1.48 -15.13 22.90
C THR A 121 -1.19 -16.37 22.08
N ALA A 122 0.09 -16.68 21.92
CA ALA A 122 0.56 -17.90 21.28
C ALA A 122 0.48 -19.07 22.28
N GLY A 123 -0.28 -20.10 21.93
CA GLY A 123 -0.36 -21.34 22.69
C GLY A 123 0.56 -22.40 22.08
N ILE A 124 1.50 -22.92 22.85
CA ILE A 124 2.46 -23.95 22.42
C ILE A 124 2.25 -25.21 23.24
N THR A 125 2.39 -26.38 22.64
CA THR A 125 2.35 -27.68 23.31
C THR A 125 3.62 -28.47 23.01
N HIS A 126 3.96 -29.47 23.84
CA HIS A 126 5.12 -30.33 23.61
C HIS A 126 5.01 -31.16 22.34
N ASP A 127 3.80 -31.56 21.97
CA ASP A 127 3.55 -32.42 20.80
C ASP A 127 3.55 -31.63 19.49
N GLU A 128 3.32 -30.31 19.52
CA GLU A 128 3.20 -29.45 18.35
C GLU A 128 4.32 -28.39 18.25
N ILE A 129 5.57 -28.83 18.38
CA ILE A 129 6.75 -27.94 18.32
C ILE A 129 6.85 -27.21 16.98
N GLU A 130 6.33 -27.80 15.89
CA GLU A 130 6.28 -27.17 14.57
C GLU A 130 5.43 -25.89 14.55
N ASN A 131 4.48 -25.75 15.48
CA ASN A 131 3.61 -24.59 15.60
C ASN A 131 4.31 -23.37 16.22
N ILE A 132 5.52 -23.51 16.79
CA ILE A 132 6.24 -22.38 17.40
C ILE A 132 6.53 -21.29 16.36
N ALA A 133 7.05 -21.67 15.18
CA ALA A 133 7.40 -20.72 14.13
C ALA A 133 6.21 -19.89 13.60
N PRO A 134 5.06 -20.49 13.21
CA PRO A 134 3.90 -19.72 12.75
C PRO A 134 3.28 -18.84 13.85
N GLU A 135 3.27 -19.29 15.10
CA GLU A 135 2.79 -18.50 16.24
C GLU A 135 3.65 -17.24 16.47
N LEU A 136 4.97 -17.37 16.36
CA LEU A 136 5.90 -16.24 16.42
C LEU A 136 5.79 -15.32 15.19
N ASP A 137 5.52 -15.86 14.00
CA ASP A 137 5.27 -15.05 12.79
C ASP A 137 4.00 -14.20 12.93
N GLU A 138 2.93 -14.72 13.53
CA GLU A 138 1.72 -13.95 13.82
C GLU A 138 1.95 -12.85 14.85
N LEU A 139 2.75 -13.11 15.89
CA LEU A 139 3.17 -12.07 16.84
C LEU A 139 3.97 -10.96 16.15
N LYS A 140 4.92 -11.32 15.29
CA LYS A 140 5.74 -10.38 14.52
C LYS A 140 4.89 -9.54 13.56
N LYS A 141 3.95 -10.17 12.86
CA LYS A 141 3.01 -9.51 11.92
C LYS A 141 2.11 -8.48 12.61
N ARG A 142 1.81 -8.68 13.91
CA ARG A 142 1.03 -7.75 14.73
C ARG A 142 1.87 -6.65 15.40
N ASP A 143 3.16 -6.53 15.03
CA ASP A 143 4.14 -5.56 15.58
C ASP A 143 4.22 -5.62 17.11
N VAL A 144 4.28 -6.85 17.66
CA VAL A 144 4.54 -7.06 19.08
C VAL A 144 6.02 -6.84 19.37
N ARG A 145 6.31 -5.97 20.34
CA ARG A 145 7.68 -5.70 20.82
C ARG A 145 7.97 -6.19 22.23
N ILE A 146 6.94 -6.29 23.07
CA ILE A 146 7.06 -6.74 24.46
C ILE A 146 6.40 -8.11 24.60
N PHE A 147 7.18 -9.11 25.00
CA PHE A 147 6.78 -10.51 25.07
C PHE A 147 6.76 -11.03 26.50
N LEU A 148 5.69 -11.74 26.86
CA LEU A 148 5.54 -12.46 28.13
C LEU A 148 5.56 -13.95 27.87
N GLY A 149 6.56 -14.66 28.38
CA GLY A 149 6.70 -16.11 28.24
C GLY A 149 6.37 -16.86 29.52
N ASP A 150 5.60 -17.94 29.42
CA ASP A 150 5.40 -18.94 30.48
C ASP A 150 5.47 -20.36 29.92
N PHE A 151 6.62 -21.00 30.09
CA PHE A 151 6.92 -22.33 29.57
C PHE A 151 8.07 -22.93 30.35
N GLU A 152 8.29 -24.24 30.20
CA GLU A 152 9.40 -24.91 30.86
C GLU A 152 10.78 -24.68 30.21
N LYS A 153 11.84 -25.10 30.91
CA LYS A 153 13.25 -24.92 30.50
C LYS A 153 13.58 -25.53 29.13
N VAL A 154 13.02 -26.70 28.81
CA VAL A 154 13.31 -27.40 27.55
C VAL A 154 12.64 -26.69 26.37
N LEU A 155 11.39 -26.26 26.55
CA LEU A 155 10.67 -25.50 25.54
C LEU A 155 11.27 -24.10 25.36
N ALA A 156 11.81 -23.50 26.43
CA ALA A 156 12.47 -22.21 26.38
C ALA A 156 13.64 -22.16 25.38
N SER A 157 14.52 -23.16 25.34
CA SER A 157 15.63 -23.16 24.38
C SER A 157 15.14 -23.30 22.94
N ARG A 158 14.07 -24.07 22.70
CA ARG A 158 13.45 -24.20 21.37
C ARG A 158 12.79 -22.90 20.90
N ILE A 159 11.97 -22.28 21.75
CA ILE A 159 11.33 -20.99 21.46
C ILE A 159 12.40 -19.93 21.19
N MET A 160 13.44 -19.86 22.04
CA MET A 160 14.49 -18.85 21.88
C MET A 160 15.35 -19.07 20.63
N CYS A 161 15.48 -20.32 20.17
CA CYS A 161 16.10 -20.62 18.88
C CYS A 161 15.26 -20.08 17.71
N GLU A 162 13.93 -20.26 17.74
CA GLU A 162 13.04 -19.68 16.73
C GLU A 162 13.01 -18.14 16.79
N VAL A 163 13.05 -17.56 17.99
CA VAL A 163 13.20 -16.11 18.21
C VAL A 163 14.44 -15.55 17.50
N TYR A 164 15.56 -16.27 17.57
CA TYR A 164 16.77 -15.93 16.84
C TYR A 164 16.55 -15.96 15.33
N GLN A 165 16.05 -17.09 14.80
CA GLN A 165 15.83 -17.28 13.36
C GLN A 165 14.86 -16.24 12.76
N LYS A 166 13.85 -15.83 13.53
CA LYS A 166 12.86 -14.83 13.12
C LYS A 166 13.33 -13.39 13.36
N GLY A 167 14.44 -13.16 14.05
CA GLY A 167 14.99 -11.84 14.32
C GLY A 167 14.11 -10.98 15.26
N ILE A 168 13.44 -11.61 16.23
CA ILE A 168 12.59 -10.94 17.24
C ILE A 168 13.31 -10.80 18.59
N TYR A 169 14.58 -10.38 18.53
CA TYR A 169 15.48 -10.16 19.66
C TYR A 169 16.31 -8.88 19.46
N GLY A 170 17.03 -8.45 20.50
CA GLY A 170 17.86 -7.23 20.49
C GLY A 170 17.13 -6.00 21.04
N ASP A 171 17.69 -4.80 20.81
CA ASP A 171 17.29 -3.57 21.51
C ASP A 171 15.84 -3.12 21.26
N ASN A 172 15.22 -3.60 20.19
CA ASN A 172 13.84 -3.26 19.81
C ASN A 172 12.77 -4.17 20.44
N TYR A 173 13.19 -5.26 21.11
CA TYR A 173 12.32 -6.28 21.66
C TYR A 173 12.66 -6.56 23.13
N VAL A 174 11.65 -6.88 23.93
CA VAL A 174 11.84 -7.28 25.34
C VAL A 174 11.13 -8.59 25.58
N TRP A 175 11.87 -9.54 26.15
CA TRP A 175 11.33 -10.80 26.63
C TRP A 175 11.30 -10.80 28.16
N ILE A 176 10.14 -11.09 28.73
CA ILE A 176 9.96 -11.30 30.17
C ILE A 176 9.62 -12.77 30.37
N LEU A 177 10.55 -13.50 30.96
CA LEU A 177 10.51 -14.96 31.12
C LEU A 177 10.39 -15.35 32.60
N PRO A 178 10.01 -16.60 32.90
CA PRO A 178 10.15 -17.16 34.23
C PRO A 178 11.64 -17.25 34.59
N GLY A 179 11.98 -16.93 35.83
CA GLY A 179 13.31 -17.22 36.35
C GLY A 179 13.44 -18.71 36.66
N TYR A 180 14.47 -19.33 36.09
CA TYR A 180 14.74 -20.77 36.23
C TYR A 180 15.72 -21.09 37.36
N HIS A 181 16.02 -20.12 38.23
CA HIS A 181 16.99 -20.16 39.33
C HIS A 181 18.38 -20.69 38.91
N TYR A 182 19.25 -19.78 38.46
CA TYR A 182 20.69 -19.96 38.17
C TYR A 182 21.12 -21.15 37.28
N GLY A 183 20.19 -21.73 36.51
CA GLY A 183 20.52 -22.77 35.53
C GLY A 183 21.00 -22.18 34.21
N GLU A 184 22.05 -22.76 33.61
CA GLU A 184 22.47 -22.48 32.24
C GLU A 184 21.56 -23.20 31.23
N TRP A 185 20.24 -22.99 31.36
CA TRP A 185 19.20 -23.68 30.58
C TRP A 185 19.38 -23.50 29.07
N TRP A 186 19.91 -22.35 28.64
CA TRP A 186 20.20 -22.02 27.25
C TRP A 186 21.37 -22.81 26.65
N LYS A 187 22.24 -23.41 27.47
CA LYS A 187 23.35 -24.25 26.96
C LYS A 187 22.88 -25.61 26.46
N ASN A 188 21.70 -26.06 26.90
CA ASN A 188 21.16 -27.34 26.47
C ASN A 188 20.55 -27.23 25.07
N THR A 189 21.41 -27.40 24.06
CA THR A 189 21.09 -27.32 22.62
C THR A 189 20.78 -28.68 21.99
N ALA A 190 20.74 -29.76 22.77
CA ALA A 190 20.58 -31.13 22.25
C ALA A 190 19.27 -31.36 21.47
N SER A 191 18.29 -30.46 21.63
CA SER A 191 16.99 -30.54 20.97
C SER A 191 16.64 -29.30 20.13
N THR A 192 17.63 -28.50 19.75
CA THR A 192 17.47 -27.27 18.98
C THR A 192 18.40 -27.25 17.77
N ASN A 193 17.99 -26.58 16.69
CA ASN A 193 18.84 -26.38 15.51
C ASN A 193 19.85 -25.21 15.66
N CYS A 194 19.84 -24.50 16.79
CA CYS A 194 20.69 -23.34 17.05
C CYS A 194 21.94 -23.69 17.86
N THR A 195 23.00 -22.92 17.66
CA THR A 195 24.23 -22.98 18.47
C THR A 195 24.06 -22.23 19.80
N PRO A 196 24.89 -22.52 20.82
CA PRO A 196 24.85 -21.78 22.08
C PRO A 196 25.11 -20.27 21.91
N GLU A 197 25.88 -19.87 20.90
CA GLU A 197 26.19 -18.47 20.59
C GLU A 197 24.97 -17.72 20.04
N GLU A 198 24.20 -18.38 19.17
CA GLU A 198 22.94 -17.85 18.63
C GLU A 198 21.89 -17.68 19.72
N LEU A 199 21.75 -18.69 20.60
CA LEU A 199 20.88 -18.60 21.77
C LEU A 199 21.32 -17.50 22.73
N PHE A 200 22.63 -17.36 22.96
CA PHE A 200 23.19 -16.30 23.80
C PHE A 200 22.81 -14.91 23.27
N ALA A 201 22.84 -14.72 21.94
CA ALA A 201 22.41 -13.47 21.31
C ALA A 201 20.90 -13.23 21.47
N ALA A 202 20.07 -14.27 21.32
CA ALA A 202 18.62 -14.15 21.42
C ALA A 202 18.12 -13.83 22.84
N ILE A 203 18.74 -14.43 23.86
CA ILE A 203 18.38 -14.19 25.26
C ILE A 203 18.98 -12.90 25.82
N ASN A 204 19.83 -12.19 25.07
CA ASN A 204 20.49 -11.01 25.62
C ASN A 204 19.46 -9.92 25.99
N GLY A 205 19.56 -9.39 27.22
CA GLY A 205 18.68 -8.32 27.70
C GLY A 205 17.29 -8.76 28.20
N HIS A 206 16.95 -10.06 28.17
CA HIS A 206 15.67 -10.54 28.72
C HIS A 206 15.58 -10.31 30.23
N PHE A 207 14.35 -10.09 30.71
CA PHE A 207 14.03 -10.08 32.13
C PHE A 207 13.61 -11.48 32.57
N ALA A 208 14.05 -11.87 33.76
CA ALA A 208 13.64 -13.09 34.43
C ALA A 208 13.07 -12.72 35.81
N LEU A 209 11.84 -13.15 36.09
CA LEU A 209 11.20 -12.91 37.38
C LEU A 209 11.01 -14.23 38.11
N GLU A 210 11.44 -14.26 39.36
CA GLU A 210 11.37 -15.42 40.24
C GLU A 210 11.29 -14.98 41.70
N PHE A 211 10.83 -15.86 42.60
CA PHE A 211 10.81 -15.55 44.03
C PHE A 211 12.25 -15.39 44.56
N ALA A 212 12.45 -14.48 45.52
CA ALA A 212 13.76 -14.25 46.09
C ALA A 212 14.15 -15.40 47.05
N PRO A 213 15.36 -15.99 46.97
CA PRO A 213 15.76 -17.04 47.89
C PRO A 213 16.05 -16.52 49.32
N TYR A 214 16.41 -15.25 49.45
CA TYR A 214 16.70 -14.55 50.71
C TYR A 214 16.24 -13.10 50.62
N SER A 215 16.01 -12.44 51.75
CA SER A 215 15.77 -11.00 51.80
C SER A 215 16.99 -10.22 51.28
N PRO A 216 16.81 -9.11 50.52
CA PRO A 216 17.92 -8.24 50.13
C PRO A 216 18.56 -7.53 51.33
N HIS A 217 17.85 -7.41 52.44
CA HIS A 217 18.32 -6.72 53.64
C HIS A 217 19.05 -7.67 54.58
N LEU A 218 20.31 -8.01 54.26
CA LEU A 218 21.11 -8.99 55.01
C LEU A 218 21.31 -8.65 56.51
N GLN A 219 21.28 -7.36 56.86
CA GLN A 219 21.44 -6.87 58.24
C GLN A 219 20.13 -6.85 59.05
N GLN A 220 19.00 -7.20 58.41
CA GLN A 220 17.72 -7.26 59.10
C GLN A 220 17.72 -8.38 60.13
N ILE A 221 17.30 -8.07 61.36
CA ILE A 221 17.16 -9.05 62.44
C ILE A 221 15.87 -9.85 62.23
N THR A 222 16.00 -11.17 62.23
CA THR A 222 14.90 -12.13 62.09
C THR A 222 14.28 -12.47 63.44
N VAL A 223 13.16 -13.20 63.45
CA VAL A 223 12.50 -13.69 64.67
C VAL A 223 13.43 -14.49 65.60
N GLY A 224 14.45 -15.15 65.05
CA GLY A 224 15.44 -15.92 65.81
C GLY A 224 16.54 -15.09 66.47
N ASN A 225 16.42 -13.75 66.48
CA ASN A 225 17.45 -12.82 66.99
C ASN A 225 18.82 -12.97 66.32
N LYS A 226 18.82 -13.35 65.04
CA LYS A 226 19.98 -13.42 64.14
C LYS A 226 19.71 -12.59 62.89
N THR A 227 20.76 -12.06 62.27
CA THR A 227 20.64 -11.36 60.98
C THR A 227 20.37 -12.35 59.84
N VAL A 228 19.75 -11.88 58.77
CA VAL A 228 19.54 -12.68 57.55
C VAL A 228 20.86 -13.23 56.99
N GLY A 229 21.93 -12.43 57.02
CA GLY A 229 23.27 -12.82 56.60
C GLY A 229 23.85 -13.98 57.41
N GLU A 230 23.77 -13.89 58.74
CA GLU A 230 24.24 -14.96 59.64
C GLU A 230 23.48 -16.27 59.42
N VAL A 231 22.14 -16.22 59.29
CA VAL A 231 21.34 -17.43 59.05
C VAL A 231 21.65 -18.03 57.68
N LYS A 232 21.86 -17.20 56.65
CA LYS A 232 22.28 -17.65 55.33
C LYS A 232 23.61 -18.40 55.40
N GLU A 233 24.61 -17.83 56.06
CA GLU A 233 25.93 -18.46 56.24
C GLU A 233 25.81 -19.78 57.02
N GLU A 234 24.99 -19.84 58.06
CA GLU A 234 24.74 -21.07 58.84
C GLU A 234 24.07 -22.17 58.00
N LEU A 235 23.04 -21.82 57.20
CA LEU A 235 22.36 -22.75 56.30
C LEU A 235 23.25 -23.22 55.15
N GLU A 236 24.16 -22.37 54.68
CA GLU A 236 25.14 -22.72 53.64
C GLU A 236 26.26 -23.59 54.20
N ALA A 237 26.80 -23.26 55.37
CA ALA A 237 27.87 -24.00 56.05
C ALA A 237 27.42 -25.38 56.56
N SER A 238 26.15 -25.51 56.94
CA SER A 238 25.56 -26.80 57.34
C SER A 238 25.52 -27.82 56.19
N CYS A 239 25.66 -27.36 54.95
CA CYS A 239 25.77 -28.23 53.79
C CYS A 239 27.23 -28.47 53.43
N GLY A 240 27.69 -29.71 53.58
CA GLY A 240 29.00 -30.15 53.11
C GLY A 240 29.12 -30.14 51.57
N LYS A 241 30.22 -30.72 51.06
CA LYS A 241 30.54 -30.76 49.61
C LYS A 241 29.53 -31.54 48.75
N GLU A 242 28.65 -32.34 49.35
CA GLU A 242 27.70 -33.21 48.64
C GLU A 242 26.31 -32.56 48.41
N CYS A 243 26.02 -31.42 49.05
CA CYS A 243 24.75 -30.76 48.86
C CYS A 243 24.71 -29.90 47.59
N THR A 244 23.69 -30.08 46.75
CA THR A 244 23.38 -29.10 45.71
C THR A 244 22.78 -27.82 46.33
N PRO A 245 23.22 -26.63 45.91
CA PRO A 245 22.57 -25.38 46.29
C PRO A 245 21.07 -25.45 45.96
N ASN A 246 20.20 -25.14 46.93
CA ASN A 246 18.75 -25.17 46.74
C ASN A 246 18.12 -23.89 47.29
N VAL A 247 17.32 -23.24 46.44
CA VAL A 247 16.63 -21.98 46.75
C VAL A 247 15.57 -22.12 47.85
N LEU A 248 15.13 -23.35 48.16
CA LEU A 248 14.06 -23.63 49.11
C LEU A 248 14.53 -23.72 50.58
N ARG A 249 15.83 -23.70 50.87
CA ARG A 249 16.35 -23.91 52.24
C ARG A 249 15.84 -22.86 53.24
N ALA A 250 15.88 -21.59 52.85
CA ALA A 250 15.41 -20.49 53.69
C ALA A 250 13.88 -20.53 53.88
N TYR A 251 13.14 -21.05 52.90
CA TYR A 251 11.70 -21.27 53.00
C TYR A 251 11.34 -22.38 54.00
N VAL A 252 12.16 -23.43 54.11
CA VAL A 252 12.02 -24.44 55.17
C VAL A 252 12.25 -23.81 56.54
N TYR A 253 13.30 -22.99 56.68
CA TYR A 253 13.60 -22.27 57.92
C TYR A 253 12.43 -21.39 58.39
N ASP A 254 11.92 -20.53 57.50
CA ASP A 254 10.78 -19.67 57.82
C ASP A 254 9.48 -20.47 58.02
N GLY A 255 9.31 -21.60 57.34
CA GLY A 255 8.18 -22.51 57.54
C GLY A 255 8.13 -23.13 58.93
N LEU A 256 9.28 -23.55 59.46
CA LEU A 256 9.39 -24.06 60.84
C LEU A 256 9.10 -22.97 61.87
N TRP A 257 9.61 -21.75 61.67
CA TRP A 257 9.28 -20.62 62.53
C TRP A 257 7.80 -20.26 62.48
N THR A 258 7.18 -20.33 61.30
CA THR A 258 5.74 -20.08 61.13
C THR A 258 4.93 -21.06 61.98
N LEU A 259 5.25 -22.35 61.93
CA LEU A 259 4.60 -23.37 62.77
C LEU A 259 4.83 -23.13 64.26
N ALA A 260 6.07 -22.86 64.66
CA ALA A 260 6.42 -22.59 66.05
C ALA A 260 5.66 -21.38 66.61
N MET A 261 5.55 -20.30 65.83
CA MET A 261 4.80 -19.10 66.21
C MET A 261 3.30 -19.36 66.32
N ALA A 262 2.72 -20.10 65.38
CA ALA A 262 1.30 -20.45 65.42
C ALA A 262 0.96 -21.33 66.64
N VAL A 263 1.78 -22.35 66.91
CA VAL A 263 1.63 -23.22 68.10
C VAL A 263 1.79 -22.41 69.38
N HIS A 264 2.77 -21.51 69.45
CA HIS A 264 2.99 -20.66 70.62
C HIS A 264 1.78 -19.75 70.89
N ARG A 265 1.26 -19.05 69.87
CA ARG A 265 0.09 -18.18 70.00
C ARG A 265 -1.15 -18.96 70.41
N LEU A 266 -1.39 -20.12 69.79
CA LEU A 266 -2.49 -20.99 70.16
C LEU A 266 -2.36 -21.44 71.62
N SER A 267 -1.17 -21.81 72.07
CA SER A 267 -0.93 -22.26 73.44
C SER A 267 -1.18 -21.16 74.47
N VAL A 268 -0.76 -19.92 74.19
CA VAL A 268 -1.07 -18.75 75.04
C VAL A 268 -2.57 -18.46 75.08
N SER A 269 -3.24 -18.48 73.93
CA SER A 269 -4.69 -18.30 73.82
C SER A 269 -5.45 -19.40 74.58
N TYR A 270 -5.00 -20.65 74.48
CA TYR A 270 -5.58 -21.80 75.16
C TYR A 270 -5.41 -21.68 76.68
N GLN A 271 -4.23 -21.26 77.16
CA GLN A 271 -3.98 -21.02 78.59
C GLN A 271 -4.89 -19.93 79.16
N GLY A 272 -5.14 -18.86 78.40
CA GLY A 272 -6.08 -17.82 78.82
C GLY A 272 -7.52 -18.30 78.99
N ILE A 273 -7.93 -19.34 78.24
CA ILE A 273 -9.31 -19.85 78.24
C ILE A 273 -9.49 -21.01 79.23
N TYR A 274 -8.54 -21.95 79.28
CA TYR A 274 -8.68 -23.20 80.02
C TYR A 274 -7.76 -23.29 81.25
N GLY A 275 -6.89 -22.30 81.48
CA GLY A 275 -5.97 -22.26 82.62
C GLY A 275 -4.78 -23.23 82.51
N THR A 276 -4.69 -24.02 81.44
CA THR A 276 -3.62 -24.98 81.18
C THR A 276 -2.97 -24.72 79.82
N MET A 277 -1.71 -25.09 79.67
CA MET A 277 -1.02 -24.97 78.38
C MET A 277 -1.58 -26.00 77.39
N TRP A 278 -1.74 -25.62 76.12
CA TRP A 278 -2.16 -26.58 75.09
C TRP A 278 -1.05 -27.60 74.85
N ASP A 279 -1.37 -28.88 75.04
CA ASP A 279 -0.53 -30.00 74.66
C ASP A 279 -1.01 -30.58 73.30
N PRO A 280 -0.24 -30.37 72.21
CA PRO A 280 -0.60 -30.88 70.88
C PRO A 280 -0.56 -32.41 70.76
N LEU A 281 0.03 -33.13 71.72
CA LEU A 281 0.16 -34.59 71.72
C LEU A 281 -0.84 -35.28 72.65
N SER A 282 -1.71 -34.52 73.32
CA SER A 282 -2.68 -35.07 74.26
C SER A 282 -3.91 -35.66 73.56
N ASN A 283 -4.22 -36.93 73.85
CA ASN A 283 -5.40 -37.63 73.30
C ASN A 283 -6.75 -37.20 73.91
N ASN A 284 -6.75 -36.37 74.96
CA ASN A 284 -7.96 -36.04 75.74
C ASN A 284 -8.66 -34.72 75.31
N GLY A 285 -8.19 -34.07 74.24
CA GLY A 285 -8.68 -32.75 73.80
C GLY A 285 -9.78 -32.78 72.72
N ASN A 286 -10.56 -31.69 72.64
CA ASN A 286 -11.49 -31.46 71.52
C ASN A 286 -10.73 -30.98 70.27
N TRP A 287 -10.14 -31.93 69.54
CA TRP A 287 -9.29 -31.72 68.38
C TRP A 287 -9.92 -30.81 67.30
N SER A 288 -11.23 -30.90 67.06
CA SER A 288 -11.88 -30.08 66.02
C SER A 288 -11.74 -28.57 66.28
N SER A 289 -11.92 -28.15 67.53
CA SER A 289 -11.88 -26.74 67.94
C SER A 289 -10.47 -26.17 68.00
N THR A 290 -9.49 -26.98 68.42
CA THR A 290 -8.09 -26.56 68.54
C THR A 290 -7.43 -26.46 67.17
N HIS A 291 -7.72 -27.38 66.25
CA HIS A 291 -7.22 -27.29 64.87
C HIS A 291 -7.80 -26.10 64.11
N ALA A 292 -9.10 -25.83 64.23
CA ALA A 292 -9.70 -24.65 63.60
C ALA A 292 -9.03 -23.34 64.07
N ARG A 293 -8.67 -23.27 65.36
CA ARG A 293 -7.90 -22.14 65.90
C ARG A 293 -6.46 -22.12 65.38
N LEU A 294 -5.79 -23.27 65.25
CA LEU A 294 -4.45 -23.34 64.68
C LEU A 294 -4.40 -22.77 63.24
N LEU A 295 -5.39 -23.10 62.42
CA LEU A 295 -5.50 -22.58 61.05
C LEU A 295 -5.67 -21.04 61.05
N LEU A 296 -6.49 -20.53 61.97
CA LEU A 296 -6.69 -19.08 62.15
C LEU A 296 -5.40 -18.38 62.62
N GLU A 297 -4.68 -18.98 63.57
CA GLU A 297 -3.41 -18.44 64.05
C GLU A 297 -2.35 -18.38 62.95
N ILE A 298 -2.27 -19.38 62.07
CA ILE A 298 -1.37 -19.37 60.91
C ILE A 298 -1.70 -18.24 59.96
N ASN A 299 -2.98 -18.07 59.61
CA ASN A 299 -3.38 -16.97 58.73
C ASN A 299 -3.02 -15.60 59.34
N ASN A 300 -3.05 -15.48 60.67
CA ASN A 300 -2.68 -14.27 61.40
C ASN A 300 -1.17 -14.18 61.75
N THR A 301 -0.35 -15.16 61.38
CA THR A 301 1.10 -15.07 61.61
C THR A 301 1.70 -13.97 60.74
N SER A 302 2.50 -13.11 61.38
CA SER A 302 3.23 -12.03 60.74
C SER A 302 4.53 -11.82 61.50
N PHE A 303 5.66 -11.93 60.79
CA PHE A 303 7.00 -11.73 61.35
C PHE A 303 8.04 -11.50 60.24
N ASN A 304 9.21 -11.02 60.62
CA ASN A 304 10.35 -10.87 59.72
C ASN A 304 11.18 -12.17 59.71
N GLY A 305 11.09 -12.91 58.62
CA GLY A 305 11.87 -14.12 58.36
C GLY A 305 13.14 -13.83 57.54
N VAL A 306 13.83 -14.91 57.18
CA VAL A 306 15.06 -14.88 56.38
C VAL A 306 14.75 -14.56 54.91
N THR A 307 13.58 -14.98 54.43
CA THR A 307 13.11 -14.75 53.05
C THR A 307 12.26 -13.49 52.90
N GLY A 308 12.30 -12.59 53.90
CA GLY A 308 11.51 -11.35 53.95
C GLY A 308 10.37 -11.42 54.96
N HIS A 309 9.43 -10.48 54.85
CA HIS A 309 8.25 -10.48 55.71
C HIS A 309 7.38 -11.70 55.40
N VAL A 310 7.03 -12.48 56.43
CA VAL A 310 6.17 -13.66 56.31
C VAL A 310 4.77 -13.23 56.69
N ARG A 311 3.83 -13.29 55.75
CA ARG A 311 2.42 -13.00 55.95
C ARG A 311 1.58 -13.81 54.98
N PHE A 312 0.41 -14.25 55.43
CA PHE A 312 -0.52 -15.02 54.62
C PHE A 312 -1.74 -14.18 54.20
N GLU A 313 -2.26 -14.50 53.04
CA GLU A 313 -3.55 -14.05 52.55
C GLU A 313 -4.13 -15.15 51.66
N ASN A 314 -5.39 -15.54 51.89
CA ASN A 314 -6.05 -16.62 51.15
C ASN A 314 -5.25 -17.94 51.14
N ASN A 315 -4.67 -18.29 52.29
CA ASN A 315 -3.79 -19.45 52.50
C ASN A 315 -2.46 -19.43 51.71
N GLU A 316 -2.14 -18.31 51.08
CA GLU A 316 -0.89 -18.12 50.34
C GLU A 316 0.02 -17.13 51.02
N ARG A 317 1.32 -17.34 50.90
CA ARG A 317 2.28 -16.34 51.33
C ARG A 317 2.38 -15.17 50.34
N LEU A 318 2.29 -13.96 50.87
CA LEU A 318 2.71 -12.74 50.21
C LEU A 318 4.23 -12.59 50.38
N GLY A 319 4.98 -12.65 49.29
CA GLY A 319 6.44 -12.78 49.34
C GLY A 319 7.20 -11.87 48.39
N LEU A 320 8.52 -11.95 48.48
CA LEU A 320 9.44 -11.16 47.66
C LEU A 320 9.69 -11.84 46.31
N VAL A 321 9.55 -11.06 45.24
CA VAL A 321 9.92 -11.43 43.87
C VAL A 321 11.14 -10.60 43.48
N GLN A 322 12.19 -11.25 43.01
CA GLN A 322 13.35 -10.58 42.43
C GLN A 322 13.19 -10.45 40.92
N ILE A 323 13.64 -9.33 40.39
CA ILE A 323 13.63 -9.01 38.97
C ILE A 323 15.08 -9.06 38.51
N LEU A 324 15.38 -9.97 37.62
CA LEU A 324 16.72 -10.18 37.08
C LEU A 324 16.74 -9.76 35.61
N GLN A 325 17.87 -9.23 35.17
CA GLN A 325 18.14 -8.98 33.75
C GLN A 325 19.38 -9.76 33.33
N TRP A 326 19.30 -10.46 32.20
CA TRP A 326 20.44 -11.16 31.64
C TRP A 326 21.34 -10.19 30.87
N CYS A 327 22.55 -9.95 31.40
CA CYS A 327 23.52 -9.02 30.83
C CYS A 327 24.91 -9.65 30.80
N ASN A 328 25.53 -9.71 29.61
CA ASN A 328 26.92 -10.16 29.40
C ASN A 328 27.21 -11.53 30.06
N GLY A 329 26.31 -12.49 29.92
CA GLY A 329 26.49 -13.87 30.39
C GLY A 329 26.20 -14.12 31.87
N SER A 330 25.60 -13.14 32.57
CA SER A 330 25.19 -13.31 33.97
C SER A 330 23.86 -12.63 34.25
N TYR A 331 23.08 -13.20 35.17
CA TYR A 331 21.89 -12.53 35.70
C TYR A 331 22.32 -11.45 36.71
N ARG A 332 21.86 -10.22 36.49
CA ARG A 332 22.00 -9.11 37.43
C ARG A 332 20.65 -8.80 38.04
N ASN A 333 20.61 -8.61 39.35
CA ASN A 333 19.39 -8.17 40.02
C ASN A 333 19.17 -6.68 39.74
N VAL A 334 18.00 -6.37 39.17
CA VAL A 334 17.58 -5.02 38.76
C VAL A 334 16.40 -4.50 39.55
N GLY A 335 15.86 -5.26 40.51
CA GLY A 335 14.77 -4.81 41.35
C GLY A 335 14.09 -5.90 42.17
N TYR A 336 13.20 -5.48 43.05
CA TYR A 336 12.38 -6.33 43.89
C TYR A 336 10.93 -5.84 43.91
N PHE A 337 10.00 -6.80 43.98
CA PHE A 337 8.61 -6.57 44.30
C PHE A 337 8.27 -7.28 45.60
N ASP A 338 7.73 -6.54 46.57
CA ASP A 338 7.28 -7.06 47.86
C ASP A 338 5.75 -7.19 47.86
N GLY A 339 5.26 -8.43 47.78
CA GLY A 339 3.83 -8.71 47.81
C GLY A 339 3.16 -8.39 49.16
N SER A 340 3.92 -8.30 50.25
CA SER A 340 3.35 -8.03 51.58
C SER A 340 3.04 -6.54 51.80
N ASN A 341 3.88 -5.66 51.24
CA ASN A 341 3.76 -4.20 51.33
C ASN A 341 3.27 -3.56 50.01
N ASP A 342 3.06 -4.36 48.95
CA ASP A 342 2.80 -3.91 47.57
C ASP A 342 3.81 -2.86 47.08
N ALA A 343 5.08 -3.07 47.47
CA ALA A 343 6.17 -2.14 47.17
C ALA A 343 6.98 -2.64 45.97
N PHE A 344 7.14 -1.80 44.95
CA PHE A 344 7.93 -2.07 43.76
C PHE A 344 9.17 -1.18 43.74
N THR A 345 10.35 -1.80 43.74
CA THR A 345 11.64 -1.10 43.84
C THR A 345 12.55 -1.54 42.70
N LEU A 346 13.12 -0.58 41.97
CA LEU A 346 14.08 -0.84 40.91
C LEU A 346 15.46 -0.34 41.32
N SER A 347 16.48 -1.07 40.87
CA SER A 347 17.88 -0.71 41.06
C SER A 347 18.25 0.46 40.14
N PRO A 348 19.07 1.42 40.59
CA PRO A 348 19.56 2.53 39.77
C PRO A 348 20.32 2.07 38.51
N ILE A 349 20.79 0.83 38.49
CA ILE A 349 21.47 0.21 37.34
C ILE A 349 20.55 0.22 36.10
N LEU A 350 19.23 0.07 36.32
CA LEU A 350 18.24 0.03 35.24
C LEU A 350 17.89 1.42 34.68
N GLU A 351 18.22 2.52 35.38
CA GLU A 351 17.96 3.89 34.90
C GLU A 351 18.73 4.25 33.63
N ARG A 352 19.87 3.59 33.39
CA ARG A 352 20.67 3.78 32.17
C ARG A 352 20.17 2.96 30.98
N TRP A 353 19.31 1.97 31.23
CA TRP A 353 18.76 1.12 30.21
C TRP A 353 17.58 1.83 29.51
N ARG A 354 17.57 1.83 28.18
CA ARG A 354 16.49 2.43 27.39
C ARG A 354 15.47 1.36 27.03
N ALA A 355 14.28 1.48 27.58
CA ALA A 355 13.16 0.64 27.22
C ALA A 355 12.74 0.91 25.75
N PRO A 356 12.52 -0.14 24.92
CA PRO A 356 11.94 0.05 23.60
C PRO A 356 10.48 0.46 23.69
N LEU A 357 9.99 0.99 22.57
CA LEU A 357 8.58 1.28 22.38
C LEU A 357 7.79 -0.02 22.21
N ASP A 358 6.53 0.00 22.64
CA ASP A 358 5.59 -1.12 22.56
C ASP A 358 4.98 -1.32 21.16
N ALA A 359 5.09 -0.32 20.28
CA ALA A 359 4.72 -0.38 18.87
C ALA A 359 5.57 0.59 18.02
N THR A 360 5.57 0.37 16.70
CA THR A 360 6.14 1.33 15.73
C THR A 360 5.33 2.63 15.70
N ILE A 361 6.02 3.77 15.70
CA ILE A 361 5.38 5.07 15.54
C ILE A 361 5.10 5.30 14.06
N VAL A 362 3.82 5.42 13.70
CA VAL A 362 3.41 5.82 12.34
C VAL A 362 3.45 7.34 12.24
N VAL A 363 4.28 7.86 11.33
CA VAL A 363 4.42 9.30 11.05
C VAL A 363 3.82 9.59 9.68
N HIS A 364 2.73 10.35 9.67
CA HIS A 364 2.09 10.84 8.46
C HIS A 364 2.88 12.02 7.88
N GLN A 365 3.34 11.90 6.64
CA GLN A 365 4.15 12.94 5.99
C GLN A 365 3.58 13.32 4.62
N ARG A 366 3.11 14.55 4.48
CA ARG A 366 2.61 15.07 3.19
C ARG A 366 3.75 15.38 2.24
N GLN A 367 3.64 14.90 1.01
CA GLN A 367 4.54 15.17 -0.09
C GLN A 367 4.01 16.32 -0.93
N TYR A 368 4.90 17.23 -1.29
CA TYR A 368 4.58 18.43 -2.04
C TYR A 368 5.61 18.67 -3.14
N ILE A 369 5.24 19.48 -4.13
CA ILE A 369 6.15 19.90 -5.19
C ILE A 369 7.30 20.72 -4.58
N THR A 370 8.54 20.46 -4.97
CA THR A 370 9.67 21.24 -4.49
C THR A 370 9.57 22.71 -4.94
N TYR A 371 9.74 23.65 -4.01
CA TYR A 371 9.77 25.10 -4.31
C TYR A 371 10.67 25.49 -5.48
N PRO A 372 11.93 24.99 -5.60
CA PRO A 372 12.77 25.33 -6.75
C PRO A 372 12.16 24.92 -8.09
N LEU A 373 11.54 23.74 -8.16
CA LEU A 373 10.87 23.25 -9.38
C LEU A 373 9.65 24.11 -9.73
N PHE A 374 8.82 24.43 -8.74
CA PHE A 374 7.65 25.29 -8.93
C PHE A 374 8.03 26.67 -9.47
N ILE A 375 9.04 27.31 -8.86
CA ILE A 375 9.52 28.63 -9.28
C ILE A 375 10.09 28.57 -10.71
N LEU A 376 10.92 27.56 -11.01
CA LEU A 376 11.54 27.41 -12.34
C LEU A 376 10.49 27.27 -13.46
N MET A 377 9.52 26.37 -13.30
CA MET A 377 8.47 26.15 -14.31
C MET A 377 7.56 27.38 -14.45
N SER A 378 7.28 28.08 -13.35
CA SER A 378 6.50 29.33 -13.36
C SER A 378 7.22 30.45 -14.11
N LEU A 379 8.55 30.57 -13.98
CA LEU A 379 9.35 31.53 -14.75
C LEU A 379 9.30 31.24 -16.26
N PHE A 380 9.42 29.97 -16.66
CA PHE A 380 9.29 29.60 -18.07
C PHE A 380 7.90 29.90 -18.63
N ALA A 381 6.84 29.63 -17.86
CA ALA A 381 5.47 29.99 -18.24
C ALA A 381 5.31 31.52 -18.38
N ALA A 382 5.88 32.31 -17.46
CA ALA A 382 5.84 33.78 -17.52
C ALA A 382 6.56 34.34 -18.75
N VAL A 383 7.72 33.77 -19.13
CA VAL A 383 8.41 34.12 -20.38
C VAL A 383 7.54 33.79 -21.60
N GLY A 384 6.85 32.65 -21.58
CA GLY A 384 5.87 32.27 -22.60
C GLY A 384 4.73 33.28 -22.74
N VAL A 385 4.17 33.75 -21.63
CA VAL A 385 3.13 34.79 -21.62
C VAL A 385 3.66 36.11 -22.19
N ALA A 386 4.86 36.54 -21.80
CA ALA A 386 5.47 37.76 -22.32
C ALA A 386 5.68 37.68 -23.85
N LEU A 387 6.15 36.55 -24.36
CA LEU A 387 6.29 36.29 -25.79
C LEU A 387 4.93 36.31 -26.52
N ALA A 388 3.91 35.71 -25.93
CA ALA A 388 2.55 35.70 -26.47
C ALA A 388 1.97 37.13 -26.59
N LEU A 389 2.14 37.95 -25.55
CA LEU A 389 1.70 39.36 -25.54
C LEU A 389 2.47 40.22 -26.55
N LEU A 390 3.76 39.95 -26.76
CA LEU A 390 4.55 40.60 -27.81
C LEU A 390 3.98 40.29 -29.20
N PHE A 391 3.72 39.00 -29.50
CA PHE A 391 3.11 38.62 -30.78
C PHE A 391 1.71 39.19 -30.97
N LEU A 392 0.91 39.30 -29.89
CA LEU A 392 -0.41 39.92 -29.93
C LEU A 392 -0.31 41.40 -30.32
N SER A 393 0.62 42.11 -29.68
CA SER A 393 0.87 43.53 -29.93
C SER A 393 1.29 43.79 -31.39
N ILE A 394 2.20 42.97 -31.92
CA ILE A 394 2.63 43.04 -33.32
C ILE A 394 1.45 42.74 -34.26
N ASN A 395 0.64 41.71 -33.96
CA ASN A 395 -0.49 41.32 -34.82
C ASN A 395 -1.53 42.43 -34.92
N ILE A 396 -1.87 43.06 -33.79
CA ILE A 396 -2.84 44.15 -33.73
C ILE A 396 -2.30 45.39 -34.44
N ARG A 397 -1.04 45.77 -34.19
CA ARG A 397 -0.41 46.96 -34.77
C ARG A 397 -0.37 46.91 -36.29
N TYR A 398 0.00 45.77 -36.86
CA TYR A 398 0.15 45.60 -38.31
C TYR A 398 -1.03 44.87 -38.98
N ARG A 399 -2.21 44.84 -38.34
CA ARG A 399 -3.41 44.12 -38.85
C ARG A 399 -3.83 44.50 -40.27
N ASN A 400 -3.55 45.74 -40.68
CA ASN A 400 -3.92 46.27 -41.98
C ASN A 400 -2.90 45.91 -43.09
N HIS A 401 -1.71 45.42 -42.74
CA HIS A 401 -0.69 45.00 -43.69
C HIS A 401 -1.19 43.79 -44.50
N ARG A 402 -0.99 43.79 -45.83
CA ARG A 402 -1.60 42.81 -46.76
C ARG A 402 -1.33 41.36 -46.35
N PHE A 403 -0.10 41.04 -45.93
CA PHE A 403 0.29 39.68 -45.53
C PHE A 403 -0.43 39.22 -44.24
N ILE A 404 -0.49 40.08 -43.22
CA ILE A 404 -1.16 39.79 -41.94
C ILE A 404 -2.67 39.73 -42.12
N LYS A 405 -3.24 40.63 -42.93
CA LYS A 405 -4.67 40.65 -43.27
C LYS A 405 -5.12 39.36 -43.96
N MET A 406 -4.31 38.79 -44.86
CA MET A 406 -4.61 37.50 -45.52
C MET A 406 -4.56 36.30 -44.56
N SER A 407 -3.76 36.37 -43.50
CA SER A 407 -3.66 35.33 -42.46
C SER A 407 -4.84 35.30 -41.48
N SER A 408 -5.89 36.13 -41.64
CA SER A 408 -7.01 36.22 -40.69
C SER A 408 -6.56 36.65 -39.27
N PRO A 409 -6.21 37.94 -39.07
CA PRO A 409 -5.61 38.44 -37.83
C PRO A 409 -6.48 38.20 -36.59
N ASN A 410 -7.81 38.30 -36.73
CA ASN A 410 -8.73 38.07 -35.62
C ASN A 410 -8.66 36.64 -35.07
N MET A 411 -8.46 35.63 -35.93
CA MET A 411 -8.29 34.24 -35.50
C MET A 411 -6.91 34.00 -34.86
N ASN A 412 -5.87 34.69 -35.33
CA ASN A 412 -4.54 34.66 -34.72
C ASN A 412 -4.58 35.23 -33.29
N ASN A 413 -5.36 36.29 -33.05
CA ASN A 413 -5.54 36.83 -31.69
C ASN A 413 -6.20 35.80 -30.76
N LEU A 414 -7.15 35.02 -31.25
CA LEU A 414 -7.81 33.97 -30.47
C LEU A 414 -6.87 32.80 -30.15
N ILE A 415 -5.97 32.43 -31.08
CA ILE A 415 -4.89 31.46 -30.81
C ILE A 415 -4.01 31.95 -29.66
N ILE A 416 -3.57 33.21 -29.70
CA ILE A 416 -2.72 33.78 -28.65
C ILE A 416 -3.44 33.83 -27.31
N ALA A 417 -4.72 34.24 -27.28
CA ALA A 417 -5.52 34.25 -26.06
C ALA A 417 -5.63 32.85 -25.43
N GLY A 418 -5.82 31.81 -26.26
CA GLY A 418 -5.77 30.42 -25.80
C GLY A 418 -4.42 30.02 -25.24
N SER A 419 -3.33 30.40 -25.92
CA SER A 419 -1.95 30.14 -25.46
C SER A 419 -1.64 30.80 -24.11
N VAL A 420 -2.10 32.04 -23.88
CA VAL A 420 -1.95 32.72 -22.59
C VAL A 420 -2.68 31.94 -21.48
N CYS A 421 -3.90 31.48 -21.73
CA CYS A 421 -4.64 30.65 -20.76
C CYS A 421 -3.88 29.36 -20.43
N THR A 422 -3.31 28.68 -21.44
CA THR A 422 -2.53 27.46 -21.20
C THR A 422 -1.27 27.72 -20.39
N TYR A 423 -0.56 28.84 -20.57
CA TYR A 423 0.57 29.19 -19.70
C TYR A 423 0.14 29.46 -18.25
N ILE A 424 -0.99 30.15 -18.06
CA ILE A 424 -1.53 30.40 -16.71
C ILE A 424 -1.88 29.08 -16.01
N SER A 425 -2.42 28.09 -16.73
CA SER A 425 -2.75 26.79 -16.13
C SER A 425 -1.53 26.06 -15.55
N VAL A 426 -0.33 26.24 -16.12
CA VAL A 426 0.91 25.63 -15.58
C VAL A 426 1.21 26.16 -14.19
N VAL A 427 1.06 27.47 -13.98
CA VAL A 427 1.24 28.07 -12.65
C VAL A 427 0.17 27.58 -11.67
N LEU A 428 -1.08 27.45 -12.11
CA LEU A 428 -2.19 26.95 -11.29
C LEU A 428 -2.02 25.48 -10.87
N LEU A 429 -1.40 24.65 -11.71
CA LEU A 429 -1.12 23.24 -11.41
C LEU A 429 -0.11 23.06 -10.26
N GLY A 430 0.74 24.05 -9.99
CA GLY A 430 1.78 23.98 -8.98
C GLY A 430 1.39 24.50 -7.59
N PHE A 431 0.19 25.05 -7.42
CA PHE A 431 -0.30 25.47 -6.10
C PHE A 431 -0.73 24.26 -5.27
N ASP A 432 -0.27 24.22 -4.02
CA ASP A 432 -0.57 23.21 -3.01
C ASP A 432 -1.13 23.86 -1.73
N THR A 433 -1.46 23.04 -0.71
CA THR A 433 -1.99 23.60 0.55
C THR A 433 -0.96 24.31 1.43
N ARG A 434 0.33 24.31 1.07
CA ARG A 434 1.34 25.11 1.81
C ARG A 434 1.22 26.59 1.48
N ILE A 435 0.81 26.90 0.25
CA ILE A 435 0.64 28.27 -0.24
C ILE A 435 -0.80 28.75 0.02
N VAL A 436 -1.78 27.85 -0.04
CA VAL A 436 -3.22 28.18 -0.03
C VAL A 436 -3.97 27.34 1.00
N SER A 437 -5.02 27.89 1.61
CA SER A 437 -5.87 27.11 2.52
C SER A 437 -6.57 25.94 1.79
N PRO A 438 -6.99 24.87 2.49
CA PRO A 438 -7.69 23.74 1.86
C PRO A 438 -8.93 24.14 1.05
N GLN A 439 -9.68 25.15 1.50
CA GLN A 439 -10.82 25.70 0.75
C GLN A 439 -10.37 26.43 -0.53
N GLY A 440 -9.27 27.19 -0.45
CA GLY A 440 -8.69 27.81 -1.63
C GLY A 440 -8.09 26.80 -2.61
N PHE A 441 -7.56 25.67 -2.12
CA PHE A 441 -7.08 24.57 -2.98
C PHE A 441 -8.22 23.98 -3.84
N VAL A 442 -9.42 23.82 -3.28
CA VAL A 442 -10.60 23.40 -4.05
C VAL A 442 -10.94 24.41 -5.14
N ALA A 443 -10.89 25.72 -4.85
CA ALA A 443 -11.10 26.75 -5.88
C ALA A 443 -10.03 26.67 -6.99
N ILE A 444 -8.79 26.36 -6.65
CA ILE A 444 -7.70 26.13 -7.62
C ILE A 444 -7.94 24.86 -8.44
N CYS A 445 -8.50 23.80 -7.86
CA CYS A 445 -8.92 22.60 -8.61
C CYS A 445 -9.91 22.94 -9.73
N TYR A 446 -10.89 23.81 -9.46
CA TYR A 446 -11.77 24.31 -10.52
C TYR A 446 -11.00 25.16 -11.52
N ALA A 447 -10.24 26.16 -11.05
CA ALA A 447 -9.54 27.10 -11.92
C ALA A 447 -8.57 26.40 -12.88
N LYS A 448 -7.76 25.45 -12.40
CA LYS A 448 -6.77 24.74 -13.22
C LYS A 448 -7.42 23.89 -14.32
N THR A 449 -8.51 23.19 -14.01
CA THR A 449 -9.25 22.35 -14.97
C THR A 449 -9.96 23.21 -16.02
N TRP A 450 -10.62 24.29 -15.60
CA TRP A 450 -11.35 25.19 -16.50
C TRP A 450 -10.42 25.95 -17.45
N ILE A 451 -9.35 26.55 -16.91
CA ILE A 451 -8.42 27.37 -17.69
C ILE A 451 -7.65 26.53 -18.71
N LEU A 452 -7.22 25.31 -18.33
CA LEU A 452 -6.54 24.40 -19.26
C LEU A 452 -7.45 23.95 -20.39
N CYS A 453 -8.68 23.52 -20.07
CA CYS A 453 -9.65 23.04 -21.06
C CYS A 453 -10.04 24.15 -22.05
N PHE A 454 -10.35 25.34 -21.54
CA PHE A 454 -10.74 26.49 -22.35
C PHE A 454 -9.57 27.03 -23.19
N GLY A 455 -8.38 27.10 -22.61
CA GLY A 455 -7.16 27.52 -23.31
C GLY A 455 -6.84 26.62 -24.51
N PHE A 456 -6.94 25.31 -24.33
CA PHE A 456 -6.78 24.34 -25.42
C PHE A 456 -7.79 24.58 -26.56
N THR A 457 -9.07 24.76 -26.23
CA THR A 457 -10.13 24.95 -27.24
C THR A 457 -9.99 26.25 -28.01
N LEU A 458 -9.67 27.34 -27.34
CA LEU A 458 -9.43 28.60 -28.01
C LEU A 458 -8.23 28.52 -28.95
N ALA A 459 -7.14 27.89 -28.54
CA ALA A 459 -5.95 27.74 -29.36
C ALA A 459 -6.20 26.78 -30.55
N PHE A 460 -6.56 25.53 -30.26
CA PHE A 460 -6.71 24.48 -31.26
C PHE A 460 -7.96 24.68 -32.13
N GLY A 461 -9.09 25.08 -31.56
CA GLY A 461 -10.32 25.37 -32.32
C GLY A 461 -10.14 26.52 -33.31
N SER A 462 -9.33 27.52 -32.97
CA SER A 462 -8.95 28.59 -33.89
C SER A 462 -8.06 28.10 -35.02
N MET A 463 -7.06 27.25 -34.73
CA MET A 463 -6.22 26.62 -35.76
C MET A 463 -7.07 25.76 -36.71
N PHE A 464 -7.96 24.93 -36.16
CA PHE A 464 -8.93 24.13 -36.90
C PHE A 464 -9.82 24.99 -37.81
N SER A 465 -10.38 26.08 -37.30
CA SER A 465 -11.25 26.96 -38.09
C SER A 465 -10.51 27.63 -39.25
N LYS A 466 -9.21 27.92 -39.07
CA LYS A 466 -8.35 28.46 -40.12
C LYS A 466 -8.05 27.42 -41.20
N THR A 467 -7.72 26.17 -40.83
CA THR A 467 -7.49 25.09 -41.81
C THR A 467 -8.78 24.72 -42.54
N TRP A 468 -9.92 24.70 -41.85
CA TRP A 468 -11.23 24.49 -42.46
C TRP A 468 -11.59 25.58 -43.48
N ARG A 469 -11.34 26.86 -43.17
CA ARG A 469 -11.54 27.97 -44.12
C ARG A 469 -10.74 27.75 -45.40
N VAL A 470 -9.48 27.32 -45.29
CA VAL A 470 -8.64 27.01 -46.46
C VAL A 470 -9.26 25.85 -47.24
N HIS A 471 -9.54 24.72 -46.58
CA HIS A 471 -10.15 23.55 -47.21
C HIS A 471 -11.46 23.90 -47.97
N SER A 472 -12.36 24.67 -47.34
CA SER A 472 -13.64 25.08 -47.92
C SER A 472 -13.49 25.97 -49.16
N ILE A 473 -12.46 26.82 -49.19
CA ILE A 473 -12.18 27.67 -50.36
C ILE A 473 -11.69 26.83 -51.55
N PHE A 474 -10.90 25.79 -51.33
CA PHE A 474 -10.29 24.98 -52.39
C PHE A 474 -11.15 23.81 -52.89
N THR A 475 -12.07 23.30 -52.07
CA THR A 475 -12.96 22.18 -52.46
C THR A 475 -14.27 22.60 -53.13
N ASN A 476 -14.62 23.89 -53.10
CA ASN A 476 -15.85 24.38 -53.71
C ASN A 476 -15.71 24.58 -55.23
N ILE A 477 -16.23 23.63 -56.02
CA ILE A 477 -16.12 23.55 -57.50
C ILE A 477 -16.83 24.72 -58.21
N ARG A 478 -17.84 25.34 -57.58
CA ARG A 478 -18.46 26.57 -58.10
C ARG A 478 -17.74 27.77 -57.49
N MET A 479 -16.75 28.32 -58.19
CA MET A 479 -16.01 29.55 -57.83
C MET A 479 -16.89 30.83 -57.84
N ASN A 480 -18.07 30.81 -57.23
CA ASN A 480 -18.77 32.02 -56.87
C ASN A 480 -17.97 32.65 -55.73
N LYS A 481 -17.42 33.87 -55.92
CA LYS A 481 -16.67 34.64 -54.92
C LYS A 481 -17.51 34.92 -53.67
N LYS A 482 -17.72 33.93 -52.81
CA LYS A 482 -18.38 34.09 -51.51
C LYS A 482 -17.29 34.27 -50.47
N ALA A 483 -16.98 35.52 -50.14
CA ALA A 483 -16.08 35.83 -49.03
C ALA A 483 -16.73 35.32 -47.73
N ILE A 484 -16.14 34.29 -47.12
CA ILE A 484 -16.55 33.80 -45.80
C ILE A 484 -16.16 34.88 -44.79
N LYS A 485 -17.16 35.45 -44.11
CA LYS A 485 -16.96 36.49 -43.09
C LYS A 485 -16.45 35.86 -41.79
N ASP A 486 -15.56 36.56 -41.09
CA ASP A 486 -14.91 36.11 -39.85
C ASP A 486 -15.90 35.73 -38.74
N TYR A 487 -17.11 36.33 -38.69
CA TYR A 487 -18.12 35.99 -37.69
C TYR A 487 -18.53 34.51 -37.73
N LYS A 488 -18.51 33.86 -38.91
CA LYS A 488 -18.85 32.44 -39.04
C LYS A 488 -17.79 31.54 -38.43
N LEU A 489 -16.52 31.95 -38.51
CA LEU A 489 -15.40 31.23 -37.90
C LEU A 489 -15.45 31.38 -36.38
N PHE A 490 -15.71 32.59 -35.89
CA PHE A 490 -15.90 32.82 -34.45
C PHE A 490 -17.09 32.06 -33.88
N LEU A 491 -18.21 31.99 -34.60
CA LEU A 491 -19.36 31.18 -34.21
C LEU A 491 -18.99 29.70 -34.09
N PHE A 492 -18.17 29.18 -35.02
CA PHE A 492 -17.74 27.79 -34.99
C PHE A 492 -16.85 27.49 -33.77
N VAL A 493 -15.84 28.32 -33.49
CA VAL A 493 -15.01 28.17 -32.28
C VAL A 493 -15.83 28.36 -31.01
N GLY A 494 -16.74 29.33 -31.00
CA GLY A 494 -17.64 29.60 -29.88
C GLY A 494 -18.56 28.41 -29.57
N LEU A 495 -19.03 27.69 -30.58
CA LEU A 495 -19.86 26.49 -30.39
C LEU A 495 -19.06 25.35 -29.75
N ILE A 496 -17.80 25.14 -30.14
CA ILE A 496 -16.93 24.14 -29.49
C ILE A 496 -16.62 24.56 -28.04
N ALA A 497 -16.32 25.83 -27.81
CA ALA A 497 -16.06 26.34 -26.46
C ALA A 497 -17.31 26.27 -25.56
N LEU A 498 -18.51 26.45 -26.12
CA LEU A 498 -19.77 26.29 -25.39
C LEU A 498 -19.96 24.85 -24.91
N LEU A 499 -19.60 23.84 -25.73
CA LEU A 499 -19.66 22.44 -25.32
C LEU A 499 -18.76 22.17 -24.10
N ASP A 500 -17.58 22.77 -24.04
CA ASP A 500 -16.68 22.64 -22.88
C ASP A 500 -17.27 23.29 -21.63
N VAL A 501 -17.82 24.51 -21.76
CA VAL A 501 -18.45 25.21 -20.64
C VAL A 501 -19.63 24.42 -20.10
N LEU A 502 -20.47 23.86 -20.98
CA LEU A 502 -21.59 23.00 -20.57
C LEU A 502 -21.09 21.75 -19.85
N THR A 503 -20.06 21.09 -20.37
CA THR A 503 -19.49 19.87 -19.77
C THR A 503 -18.88 20.15 -18.40
N LEU A 504 -18.09 21.22 -18.27
CA LEU A 504 -17.44 21.61 -17.02
C LEU A 504 -18.43 22.13 -15.96
N ALA A 505 -19.47 22.87 -16.37
CA ALA A 505 -20.53 23.30 -15.48
C ALA A 505 -21.34 22.10 -14.97
N LEU A 506 -21.62 21.13 -15.84
CA LEU A 506 -22.32 19.90 -15.47
C LEU A 506 -21.47 19.03 -14.53
N TRP A 507 -20.14 18.96 -14.75
CA TRP A 507 -19.22 18.33 -13.80
C TRP A 507 -19.30 19.01 -12.43
N ALA A 508 -19.16 20.34 -12.37
CA ALA A 508 -19.21 21.10 -11.12
C ALA A 508 -20.54 20.95 -10.36
N PHE A 509 -21.65 20.73 -11.06
CA PHE A 509 -22.97 20.59 -10.46
C PHE A 509 -23.28 19.15 -10.01
N ILE A 510 -22.95 18.14 -10.83
CA ILE A 510 -23.25 16.73 -10.54
C ILE A 510 -22.24 16.13 -9.57
N SER A 511 -20.95 16.42 -9.76
CA SER A 511 -19.87 15.87 -8.93
C SER A 511 -18.85 16.97 -8.60
N PRO A 512 -19.11 17.79 -7.57
CA PRO A 512 -18.23 18.89 -7.20
C PRO A 512 -16.86 18.38 -6.71
N PHE A 513 -15.81 19.15 -6.97
CA PHE A 513 -14.49 18.87 -6.41
C PHE A 513 -14.46 19.06 -4.89
N SER A 514 -13.79 18.12 -4.22
CA SER A 514 -13.51 18.10 -2.80
C SER A 514 -12.00 17.92 -2.56
N PHE A 515 -11.53 18.39 -1.41
CA PHE A 515 -10.15 18.17 -0.99
C PHE A 515 -10.02 16.77 -0.40
N SER A 516 -9.10 15.98 -0.93
CA SER A 516 -8.80 14.64 -0.42
C SER A 516 -7.30 14.44 -0.23
N VAL A 517 -6.95 13.59 0.73
CA VAL A 517 -5.59 13.14 0.98
C VAL A 517 -5.54 11.64 0.78
N ILE A 518 -4.60 11.18 -0.04
CA ILE A 518 -4.42 9.76 -0.35
C ILE A 518 -3.09 9.32 0.26
N GLN A 519 -3.13 8.21 1.00
CA GLN A 519 -1.97 7.59 1.59
C GLN A 519 -1.29 6.67 0.57
N LEU A 520 0.02 6.83 0.39
CA LEU A 520 0.87 5.96 -0.43
C LEU A 520 1.44 4.80 0.40
N ALA A 521 2.17 3.90 -0.28
CA ALA A 521 2.85 2.79 0.37
C ALA A 521 3.78 3.27 1.50
N THR A 522 3.64 2.66 2.68
CA THR A 522 4.40 3.01 3.88
C THR A 522 5.86 2.59 3.78
N ILE A 523 6.76 3.45 4.27
CA ILE A 523 8.20 3.20 4.32
C ILE A 523 8.56 2.79 5.75
N TYR A 524 9.06 1.57 5.91
CA TYR A 524 9.50 1.04 7.19
C TYR A 524 10.92 1.53 7.49
N MET A 525 11.09 2.30 8.56
CA MET A 525 12.37 2.53 9.23
C MET A 525 12.38 1.78 10.55
N GLU A 526 13.56 1.44 11.07
CA GLU A 526 13.75 0.54 12.23
C GLU A 526 12.79 0.81 13.41
N ASN A 527 12.56 2.09 13.71
CA ASN A 527 11.72 2.53 14.85
C ASN A 527 10.52 3.39 14.45
N LYS A 528 10.31 3.66 13.15
CA LYS A 528 9.24 4.53 12.66
C LYS A 528 8.72 4.05 11.31
N VAL A 529 7.41 4.06 11.14
CA VAL A 529 6.80 3.81 9.83
C VAL A 529 6.38 5.17 9.27
N ILE A 530 6.94 5.56 8.13
CA ILE A 530 6.54 6.79 7.46
C ILE A 530 5.40 6.46 6.51
N ALA A 531 4.25 7.10 6.68
CA ALA A 531 3.09 7.01 5.81
C ALA A 531 3.05 8.26 4.91
N PRO A 532 3.58 8.20 3.67
CA PRO A 532 3.53 9.34 2.76
C PRO A 532 2.10 9.62 2.30
N GLU A 533 1.75 10.90 2.22
CA GLU A 533 0.42 11.38 1.82
C GLU A 533 0.52 12.38 0.67
N ILE A 534 -0.40 12.32 -0.29
CA ILE A 534 -0.51 13.29 -1.39
C ILE A 534 -1.89 13.92 -1.44
N GLU A 535 -1.93 15.16 -1.93
CA GLU A 535 -3.15 15.94 -2.08
C GLU A 535 -3.76 15.74 -3.48
N ARG A 536 -5.04 15.38 -3.56
CA ARG A 536 -5.76 15.26 -4.83
C ARG A 536 -7.09 16.01 -4.79
N CYS A 537 -7.46 16.56 -5.95
CA CYS A 537 -8.80 17.07 -6.22
C CYS A 537 -9.71 15.86 -6.44
N HIS A 538 -10.56 15.51 -5.47
CA HIS A 538 -11.42 14.34 -5.54
C HIS A 538 -12.82 14.71 -6.00
N SER A 539 -13.38 13.90 -6.90
CA SER A 539 -14.75 13.98 -7.39
C SER A 539 -15.17 12.54 -7.68
N ASP A 540 -16.34 12.14 -7.20
CA ASP A 540 -16.80 10.74 -7.22
C ASP A 540 -16.83 10.14 -8.64
N GLU A 541 -17.18 10.95 -9.63
CA GLU A 541 -17.32 10.54 -11.04
C GLU A 541 -16.29 11.21 -11.95
N SER A 542 -15.10 11.56 -11.42
CA SER A 542 -14.06 12.29 -12.15
C SER A 542 -13.65 11.59 -13.45
N VAL A 543 -13.53 10.26 -13.42
CA VAL A 543 -13.13 9.43 -14.58
C VAL A 543 -14.08 9.58 -15.76
N VAL A 544 -15.40 9.66 -15.50
CA VAL A 544 -16.42 9.79 -16.55
C VAL A 544 -16.30 11.15 -17.24
N PHE A 545 -16.19 12.22 -16.46
CA PHE A 545 -16.05 13.58 -17.01
C PHE A 545 -14.72 13.80 -17.72
N GLU A 546 -13.62 13.29 -17.18
CA GLU A 546 -12.31 13.30 -17.84
C GLU A 546 -12.34 12.54 -19.17
N ALA A 547 -12.99 11.38 -19.23
CA ALA A 547 -13.15 10.62 -20.46
C ALA A 547 -13.96 11.37 -21.52
N ILE A 548 -15.05 12.06 -21.13
CA ILE A 548 -15.85 12.89 -22.05
C ILE A 548 -15.00 14.06 -22.59
N ILE A 549 -14.25 14.75 -21.73
CA ILE A 549 -13.37 15.85 -22.15
C ILE A 549 -12.27 15.33 -23.08
N PHE A 550 -11.52 14.30 -22.69
CA PHE A 550 -10.46 13.75 -23.53
C PHE A 550 -10.99 13.17 -24.85
N GLY A 551 -12.16 12.53 -24.84
CA GLY A 551 -12.81 12.03 -26.05
C GLY A 551 -13.19 13.15 -27.01
N THR A 552 -13.80 14.24 -26.51
CA THR A 552 -14.16 15.41 -27.36
C THR A 552 -12.93 16.12 -27.90
N LYS A 553 -11.86 16.29 -27.10
CA LYS A 553 -10.59 16.85 -27.59
C LYS A 553 -9.90 15.95 -28.61
N GLY A 554 -9.87 14.64 -28.35
CA GLY A 554 -9.29 13.65 -29.25
C GLY A 554 -9.98 13.65 -30.62
N LEU A 555 -11.32 13.70 -30.65
CA LEU A 555 -12.07 13.82 -31.89
C LEU A 555 -11.73 15.12 -32.64
N LEU A 556 -11.67 16.25 -31.94
CA LEU A 556 -11.28 17.54 -32.52
C LEU A 556 -9.86 17.47 -33.12
N MET A 557 -8.92 16.82 -32.44
CA MET A 557 -7.55 16.63 -32.90
C MET A 557 -7.47 15.76 -34.14
N ILE A 558 -8.22 14.65 -34.20
CA ILE A 558 -8.28 13.76 -35.37
C ILE A 558 -8.84 14.52 -36.58
N LEU A 559 -9.94 15.25 -36.41
CA LEU A 559 -10.52 16.06 -37.47
C LEU A 559 -9.57 17.19 -37.91
N GLY A 560 -8.84 17.78 -36.98
CA GLY A 560 -7.81 18.78 -37.27
C GLY A 560 -6.65 18.24 -38.10
N CYS A 561 -6.15 17.04 -37.76
CA CYS A 561 -5.14 16.33 -38.54
C CYS A 561 -5.65 15.99 -39.95
N PHE A 562 -6.89 15.52 -40.08
CA PHE A 562 -7.51 15.23 -41.38
C PHE A 562 -7.54 16.49 -42.27
N LEU A 563 -8.00 17.63 -41.75
CA LEU A 563 -8.01 18.87 -42.51
C LEU A 563 -6.61 19.39 -42.84
N ALA A 564 -5.65 19.24 -41.92
CA ALA A 564 -4.26 19.59 -42.16
C ALA A 564 -3.63 18.73 -43.27
N TRP A 565 -4.01 17.45 -43.34
CA TRP A 565 -3.57 16.55 -44.40
C TRP A 565 -4.14 16.91 -45.77
N GLU A 566 -5.46 17.14 -45.85
CA GLU A 566 -6.12 17.52 -47.10
C GLU A 566 -5.58 18.84 -47.68
N THR A 567 -5.21 19.79 -46.80
CA THR A 567 -4.72 21.11 -47.22
C THR A 567 -3.22 21.16 -47.55
N ARG A 568 -2.46 20.06 -47.40
CA ARG A 568 -0.99 20.05 -47.53
C ARG A 568 -0.45 20.34 -48.94
N HIS A 569 -1.21 20.02 -49.99
CA HIS A 569 -0.77 20.18 -51.38
C HIS A 569 -1.16 21.54 -51.99
N VAL A 570 -1.77 22.43 -51.20
CA VAL A 570 -2.26 23.73 -51.65
C VAL A 570 -1.15 24.77 -51.51
N ASN A 571 -0.28 24.85 -52.52
CA ASN A 571 0.86 25.78 -52.54
C ASN A 571 0.54 27.06 -53.33
N VAL A 572 -0.07 28.05 -52.65
CA VAL A 572 -0.22 29.42 -53.19
C VAL A 572 0.66 30.34 -52.35
N ALA A 573 1.56 31.11 -52.96
CA ALA A 573 2.54 31.96 -52.25
C ALA A 573 1.88 32.98 -51.29
N ALA A 574 0.64 33.40 -51.57
CA ALA A 574 -0.16 34.26 -50.69
C ALA A 574 -0.82 33.52 -49.49
N LEU A 575 -0.71 32.18 -49.42
CA LEU A 575 -1.31 31.29 -48.42
C LEU A 575 -0.31 30.33 -47.76
N ASN A 576 1.01 30.56 -47.86
CA ASN A 576 2.03 29.73 -47.19
C ASN A 576 1.85 29.62 -45.65
N ASP A 577 1.04 30.48 -45.04
CA ASP A 577 0.58 30.42 -43.64
C ASP A 577 -0.13 29.10 -43.30
N SER A 578 -0.82 28.46 -44.26
CA SER A 578 -1.54 27.19 -44.02
C SER A 578 -0.60 26.03 -43.69
N LYS A 579 0.60 26.00 -44.26
CA LYS A 579 1.59 24.94 -44.04
C LYS A 579 2.12 24.94 -42.60
N TYR A 580 2.43 26.12 -42.07
CA TYR A 580 2.91 26.27 -40.69
C TYR A 580 1.81 25.97 -39.67
N ILE A 581 0.56 26.34 -39.96
CA ILE A 581 -0.60 25.95 -39.13
C ILE A 581 -0.77 24.42 -39.14
N GLY A 582 -0.63 23.76 -40.30
CA GLY A 582 -0.66 22.30 -40.41
C GLY A 582 0.44 21.61 -39.60
N MET A 583 1.69 22.11 -39.66
CA MET A 583 2.78 21.61 -38.80
C MET A 583 2.49 21.80 -37.31
N SER A 584 1.89 22.94 -36.94
CA SER A 584 1.52 23.24 -35.56
C SER A 584 0.44 22.27 -35.04
N VAL A 585 -0.52 21.89 -35.87
CA VAL A 585 -1.53 20.87 -35.53
C VAL A 585 -0.87 19.53 -35.22
N TYR A 586 0.05 19.05 -36.07
CA TYR A 586 0.76 17.78 -35.81
C TYR A 586 1.59 17.84 -34.52
N ASN A 587 2.26 18.96 -34.25
CA ASN A 587 3.00 19.15 -33.01
C ASN A 587 2.08 19.05 -31.77
N VAL A 588 0.94 19.74 -31.78
CA VAL A 588 -0.02 19.67 -30.67
C VAL A 588 -0.48 18.24 -30.44
N VAL A 589 -0.80 17.50 -31.52
CA VAL A 589 -1.25 16.11 -31.39
C VAL A 589 -0.20 15.24 -30.73
N VAL A 590 1.04 15.27 -31.20
CA VAL A 590 2.12 14.46 -30.64
C VAL A 590 2.37 14.82 -29.17
N MET A 591 2.51 16.11 -28.85
CA MET A 591 2.83 16.54 -27.49
C MET A 591 1.70 16.24 -26.50
N CYS A 592 0.44 16.41 -26.90
CA CYS A 592 -0.71 16.06 -26.05
C CYS A 592 -0.82 14.55 -25.81
N THR A 593 -0.59 13.71 -26.83
CA THR A 593 -0.62 12.24 -26.64
C THR A 593 0.48 11.75 -25.69
N LEU A 594 1.71 12.25 -25.86
CA LEU A 594 2.83 11.90 -24.99
C LEU A 594 2.63 12.44 -23.57
N GLY A 595 2.25 13.71 -23.43
CA GLY A 595 2.02 14.35 -22.13
C GLY A 595 0.94 13.65 -21.31
N LEU A 596 -0.19 13.29 -21.94
CA LEU A 596 -1.28 12.59 -21.25
C LEU A 596 -0.83 11.20 -20.77
N SER A 597 -0.15 10.43 -21.63
CA SER A 597 0.32 9.08 -21.27
C SER A 597 1.29 9.08 -20.08
N LEU A 598 2.23 10.04 -20.05
CA LEU A 598 3.21 10.15 -18.98
C LEU A 598 2.61 10.66 -17.67
N ALA A 599 1.62 11.56 -17.74
CA ALA A 599 0.92 12.04 -16.56
C ALA A 599 0.18 10.91 -15.81
N PHE A 600 -0.43 9.98 -16.55
CA PHE A 600 -1.09 8.80 -15.96
C PHE A 600 -0.08 7.83 -15.31
N ILE A 601 1.07 7.60 -15.95
CA ILE A 601 2.08 6.65 -15.44
C ILE A 601 2.73 7.16 -14.14
N LEU A 602 2.96 8.47 -14.04
CA LEU A 602 3.74 9.07 -12.94
C LEU A 602 2.87 9.73 -11.86
N GLN A 603 1.57 9.44 -11.80
CA GLN A 603 0.61 10.09 -10.90
C GLN A 603 0.94 10.01 -9.40
N ASP A 604 1.81 9.07 -8.98
CA ASP A 604 2.23 8.89 -7.59
C ASP A 604 3.55 9.62 -7.25
N ARG A 605 4.25 10.17 -8.26
CA ARG A 605 5.49 10.95 -8.10
C ARG A 605 5.21 12.43 -8.37
N VAL A 606 4.94 13.18 -7.30
CA VAL A 606 4.42 14.57 -7.39
C VAL A 606 5.34 15.51 -8.19
N ASP A 607 6.65 15.51 -7.92
CA ASP A 607 7.62 16.35 -8.63
C ASP A 607 7.76 15.96 -10.12
N GLU A 608 7.87 14.65 -10.39
CA GLU A 608 8.07 14.13 -11.75
C GLU A 608 6.84 14.39 -12.64
N ALA A 609 5.64 14.14 -12.11
CA ALA A 609 4.38 14.40 -12.80
C ALA A 609 4.21 15.88 -13.14
N TYR A 610 4.48 16.77 -12.17
CA TYR A 610 4.38 18.21 -12.39
C TYR A 610 5.42 18.72 -13.40
N ALA A 611 6.68 18.29 -13.27
CA ALA A 611 7.77 18.70 -14.16
C ALA A 611 7.49 18.34 -15.62
N LEU A 612 7.12 17.09 -15.89
CA LEU A 612 6.86 16.60 -17.24
C LEU A 612 5.60 17.24 -17.83
N THR A 613 4.50 17.29 -17.09
CA THR A 613 3.25 17.90 -17.57
C THR A 613 3.46 19.37 -17.93
N SER A 614 4.16 20.13 -17.07
CA SER A 614 4.50 21.52 -17.31
C SER A 614 5.38 21.69 -18.55
N PHE A 615 6.40 20.83 -18.71
CA PHE A 615 7.29 20.84 -19.86
C PHE A 615 6.53 20.61 -21.18
N PHE A 616 5.68 19.58 -21.25
CA PHE A 616 4.90 19.29 -22.47
C PHE A 616 3.98 20.45 -22.84
N ILE A 617 3.30 21.06 -21.86
CA ILE A 617 2.42 22.20 -22.10
C ILE A 617 3.23 23.41 -22.60
N ILE A 618 4.31 23.79 -21.91
CA ILE A 618 5.14 24.96 -22.27
C ILE A 618 5.79 24.75 -23.64
N PHE A 619 6.39 23.59 -23.89
CA PHE A 619 7.06 23.31 -25.16
C PHE A 619 6.06 23.28 -26.32
N CYS A 620 4.92 22.61 -26.14
CA CYS A 620 3.89 22.55 -27.17
C CYS A 620 3.39 23.94 -27.55
N THR A 621 3.00 24.74 -26.55
CA THR A 621 2.46 26.09 -26.74
C THR A 621 3.49 27.06 -27.32
N THR A 622 4.74 27.05 -26.83
CA THR A 622 5.81 27.91 -27.37
C THR A 622 6.11 27.57 -28.83
N LEU A 623 6.24 26.28 -29.16
CA LEU A 623 6.52 25.85 -30.53
C LEU A 623 5.38 26.22 -31.48
N THR A 624 4.11 26.09 -31.07
CA THR A 624 2.97 26.51 -31.89
C THR A 624 2.96 28.02 -32.15
N LEU A 625 3.22 28.85 -31.13
CA LEU A 625 3.32 30.30 -31.30
C LEU A 625 4.48 30.65 -32.25
N CYS A 626 5.65 30.05 -32.06
CA CYS A 626 6.80 30.29 -32.92
C CYS A 626 6.51 29.91 -34.38
N LEU A 627 5.95 28.74 -34.64
CA LEU A 627 5.61 28.29 -36.00
C LEU A 627 4.58 29.20 -36.68
N VAL A 628 3.58 29.69 -35.94
CA VAL A 628 2.50 30.52 -36.50
C VAL A 628 2.92 31.97 -36.71
N PHE A 629 3.78 32.54 -35.85
CA PHE A 629 4.07 33.97 -35.82
C PHE A 629 5.47 34.36 -36.29
N VAL A 630 6.51 33.54 -36.08
CA VAL A 630 7.88 33.88 -36.50
C VAL A 630 7.99 34.14 -38.01
N PRO A 631 7.42 33.29 -38.89
CA PRO A 631 7.47 33.57 -40.34
C PRO A 631 6.81 34.91 -40.72
N LYS A 632 5.79 35.34 -39.97
CA LYS A 632 5.08 36.61 -40.20
C LYS A 632 5.92 37.80 -39.78
N VAL A 633 6.60 37.70 -38.64
CA VAL A 633 7.49 38.75 -38.14
C VAL A 633 8.68 38.90 -39.09
N VAL A 634 9.27 37.80 -39.55
CA VAL A 634 10.39 37.82 -40.52
C VAL A 634 9.98 38.48 -41.82
N GLU A 635 8.81 38.16 -42.37
CA GLU A 635 8.31 38.77 -43.61
C GLU A 635 8.00 40.26 -43.43
N LEU A 636 7.49 40.66 -42.26
CA LEU A 636 7.23 42.06 -41.93
C LEU A 636 8.51 42.88 -41.85
N ILE A 637 9.59 42.32 -41.30
CA ILE A 637 10.92 42.94 -41.26
C ILE A 637 11.51 43.05 -42.67
N ARG A 638 11.33 42.02 -43.50
CA ARG A 638 11.85 41.98 -44.88
C ARG A 638 11.14 42.96 -45.81
N ASN A 639 9.83 43.14 -45.65
CA ASN A 639 8.98 43.97 -46.51
C ASN A 639 8.07 44.92 -45.69
N PRO A 640 8.63 45.97 -45.06
CA PRO A 640 7.88 46.87 -44.17
C PRO A 640 6.82 47.73 -44.87
N SER A 641 6.95 47.96 -46.19
CA SER A 641 6.07 48.81 -47.00
C SER A 641 4.95 48.07 -47.73
N GLY A 642 4.89 46.73 -47.68
CA GLY A 642 3.81 45.92 -48.27
C GLY A 642 3.71 45.94 -49.80
N SER A 643 4.75 46.41 -50.50
CA SER A 643 4.83 46.49 -51.97
C SER A 643 5.33 45.17 -52.60
N GLU A 644 4.72 44.75 -53.71
CA GLU A 644 4.92 43.44 -54.36
C GLU A 644 6.34 43.21 -54.93
N PRO A 645 6.84 41.96 -54.91
CA PRO A 645 7.52 41.40 -56.06
C PRO A 645 6.46 40.94 -57.08
N ARG A 646 6.46 41.54 -58.29
CA ARG A 646 5.60 41.20 -59.43
C ARG A 646 5.52 39.68 -59.66
N TYR A 647 4.39 39.05 -59.37
CA TYR A 647 4.11 37.68 -59.80
C TYR A 647 3.20 37.70 -61.04
N ARG A 648 3.67 37.15 -62.16
CA ARG A 648 2.95 37.07 -63.44
C ARG A 648 1.58 36.39 -63.23
N LYS A 649 0.51 37.03 -63.72
CA LYS A 649 -0.90 36.58 -63.76
C LYS A 649 -1.16 35.21 -64.45
N GLY A 650 -0.14 34.40 -64.75
CA GLY A 650 -0.25 33.13 -65.47
C GLY A 650 -0.43 31.87 -64.61
N LEU A 651 -0.25 31.94 -63.29
CA LEU A 651 -0.15 30.74 -62.45
C LEU A 651 -1.43 30.43 -61.64
N MET A 652 -2.61 30.67 -62.21
CA MET A 652 -3.90 30.30 -61.58
C MET A 652 -4.64 29.15 -62.29
N LYS A 653 -4.00 28.49 -63.28
CA LYS A 653 -4.55 27.33 -64.01
C LYS A 653 -3.81 26.01 -63.77
N SER A 654 -2.98 25.91 -62.73
CA SER A 654 -2.03 24.80 -62.58
C SER A 654 -2.17 24.07 -61.25
N VAL A 655 -3.29 23.38 -61.00
CA VAL A 655 -3.31 22.18 -60.13
C VAL A 655 -4.41 21.20 -60.56
N VAL A 656 -5.58 21.68 -61.02
CA VAL A 656 -6.71 20.79 -61.38
C VAL A 656 -6.61 20.21 -62.80
N GLY A 657 -5.86 20.84 -63.72
CA GLY A 657 -5.76 20.40 -65.12
C GLY A 657 -4.79 19.23 -65.38
N ARG A 658 -3.74 19.02 -64.58
CA ARG A 658 -2.69 18.04 -64.94
C ARG A 658 -3.09 16.58 -64.72
N LYS A 659 -3.85 16.25 -63.68
CA LYS A 659 -4.24 14.84 -63.41
C LYS A 659 -5.34 14.36 -64.35
N THR A 660 -6.33 15.19 -64.67
CA THR A 660 -7.39 14.83 -65.62
C THR A 660 -6.87 14.83 -67.06
N GLN A 661 -6.01 15.77 -67.45
CA GLN A 661 -5.53 15.83 -68.82
C GLN A 661 -4.43 14.81 -69.12
N GLN A 662 -3.68 14.31 -68.13
CA GLN A 662 -2.70 13.23 -68.32
C GLN A 662 -3.35 11.84 -68.33
N PHE A 663 -4.37 11.60 -67.49
CA PHE A 663 -5.20 10.38 -67.55
C PHE A 663 -6.08 10.34 -68.81
N VAL A 664 -6.71 11.46 -69.20
CA VAL A 664 -7.48 11.54 -70.45
C VAL A 664 -6.57 11.45 -71.68
N ARG A 665 -5.31 11.92 -71.63
CA ARG A 665 -4.37 11.78 -72.76
C ARG A 665 -3.75 10.38 -72.84
N GLU A 666 -3.48 9.70 -71.73
CA GLU A 666 -3.03 8.29 -71.75
C GLU A 666 -4.14 7.31 -72.13
N VAL A 667 -5.38 7.55 -71.67
CA VAL A 667 -6.56 6.73 -72.04
C VAL A 667 -7.02 7.05 -73.47
N SER A 668 -7.03 8.32 -73.89
CA SER A 668 -7.37 8.70 -75.27
C SER A 668 -6.35 8.18 -76.27
N VAL A 669 -5.04 8.23 -75.98
CA VAL A 669 -4.01 7.72 -76.89
C VAL A 669 -4.05 6.18 -76.98
N LYS A 670 -4.25 5.45 -75.88
CA LYS A 670 -4.36 3.98 -75.92
C LYS A 670 -5.63 3.46 -76.57
N VAL A 671 -6.75 4.19 -76.47
CA VAL A 671 -8.02 3.80 -77.12
C VAL A 671 -8.01 4.16 -78.61
N THR A 672 -7.47 5.32 -79.00
CA THR A 672 -7.45 5.74 -80.42
C THR A 672 -6.42 5.00 -81.28
N THR A 673 -5.31 4.49 -80.74
CA THR A 673 -4.37 3.66 -81.52
C THR A 673 -4.92 2.27 -81.79
N ASN A 674 -5.58 1.64 -80.80
CA ASN A 674 -6.18 0.31 -80.97
C ASN A 674 -7.40 0.31 -81.90
N GLU A 675 -8.18 1.40 -81.92
CA GLU A 675 -9.31 1.54 -82.86
C GLU A 675 -8.86 1.91 -84.27
N ARG A 676 -7.82 2.74 -84.46
CA ARG A 676 -7.28 3.04 -85.79
C ARG A 676 -6.64 1.84 -86.47
N GLU A 677 -5.84 1.04 -85.76
CA GLU A 677 -5.25 -0.18 -86.33
C GLU A 677 -6.30 -1.24 -86.67
N ARG A 678 -7.45 -1.27 -85.98
CA ARG A 678 -8.59 -2.13 -86.33
C ARG A 678 -9.35 -1.62 -87.56
N LEU A 679 -9.52 -0.29 -87.67
CA LEU A 679 -10.22 0.33 -88.80
C LEU A 679 -9.42 0.19 -90.10
N GLU A 680 -8.10 0.42 -90.06
CA GLU A 680 -7.22 0.29 -91.24
C GLU A 680 -7.19 -1.16 -91.75
N ARG A 681 -7.10 -2.16 -90.85
CA ARG A 681 -7.20 -3.58 -91.24
C ARG A 681 -8.54 -3.92 -91.89
N MET A 682 -9.65 -3.41 -91.35
CA MET A 682 -10.98 -3.62 -91.93
C MET A 682 -11.16 -2.89 -93.28
N GLU A 683 -10.56 -1.72 -93.47
CA GLU A 683 -10.58 -1.01 -94.75
C GLU A 683 -9.74 -1.72 -95.82
N GLU A 684 -8.56 -2.24 -95.47
CA GLU A 684 -7.73 -3.06 -96.36
C GLU A 684 -8.46 -4.34 -96.80
N ASP A 685 -9.07 -5.06 -95.86
CA ASP A 685 -9.88 -6.24 -96.16
C ASP A 685 -11.07 -5.89 -97.06
N ASN A 686 -11.78 -4.79 -96.78
CA ASN A 686 -12.94 -4.36 -97.58
C ASN A 686 -12.52 -3.94 -99.00
N GLN A 687 -11.38 -3.28 -99.18
CA GLN A 687 -10.83 -2.98 -100.50
C GLN A 687 -10.44 -4.25 -101.27
N MET A 688 -9.85 -5.23 -100.58
CA MET A 688 -9.51 -6.53 -101.17
C MET A 688 -10.78 -7.26 -101.65
N TRP A 689 -11.81 -7.34 -100.80
CA TRP A 689 -13.09 -7.96 -101.13
C TRP A 689 -13.79 -7.27 -102.29
N ARG A 690 -13.71 -5.93 -102.39
CA ARG A 690 -14.28 -5.18 -103.53
C ARG A 690 -13.57 -5.51 -104.85
N ARG A 691 -12.23 -5.63 -104.85
CA ARG A 691 -11.49 -6.04 -106.06
C ARG A 691 -11.86 -7.46 -106.46
N PHE A 692 -11.96 -8.37 -105.49
CA PHE A 692 -12.38 -9.75 -105.74
C PHE A 692 -13.81 -9.83 -106.30
N LEU A 693 -14.73 -9.04 -105.75
CA LEU A 693 -16.09 -8.90 -106.28
C LEU A 693 -16.08 -8.39 -107.72
N LEU A 694 -15.29 -7.36 -108.03
CA LEU A 694 -15.21 -6.78 -109.37
C LEU A 694 -14.63 -7.77 -110.38
N GLU A 695 -13.60 -8.53 -110.00
CA GLU A 695 -13.03 -9.60 -110.80
C GLU A 695 -14.04 -10.72 -111.06
N LYS A 696 -14.78 -11.15 -110.03
CA LYS A 696 -15.84 -12.15 -110.18
C LYS A 696 -17.01 -11.65 -111.03
N THR A 697 -17.35 -10.37 -110.93
CA THR A 697 -18.42 -9.75 -111.74
C THR A 697 -18.01 -9.69 -113.21
N ASN A 698 -16.74 -9.36 -113.51
CA ASN A 698 -16.23 -9.40 -114.88
C ASN A 698 -16.19 -10.83 -115.44
N GLN A 699 -15.82 -11.83 -114.64
CA GLN A 699 -15.91 -13.25 -115.04
C GLN A 699 -17.36 -13.65 -115.36
N LEU A 700 -18.32 -13.19 -114.57
CA LEU A 700 -19.75 -13.38 -114.79
C LEU A 700 -20.23 -12.70 -116.08
N TRP A 701 -19.74 -11.50 -116.37
CA TRP A 701 -20.04 -10.77 -117.61
C TRP A 701 -19.49 -11.50 -118.85
N ASP A 702 -18.25 -11.98 -118.79
CA ASP A 702 -17.63 -12.74 -119.88
C ASP A 702 -18.35 -14.08 -120.12
N LEU A 703 -18.81 -14.73 -119.05
CA LEU A 703 -19.65 -15.95 -119.14
C LEU A 703 -21.04 -15.67 -119.68
N THR A 704 -21.66 -14.54 -119.32
CA THR A 704 -22.98 -14.16 -119.84
C THR A 704 -22.92 -13.75 -121.30
N GLU A 705 -21.86 -13.06 -121.74
CA GLU A 705 -21.68 -12.76 -123.17
C GLU A 705 -21.42 -14.03 -123.99
N LYS A 706 -20.61 -14.98 -123.48
CA LYS A 706 -20.45 -16.30 -124.10
C LYS A 706 -21.76 -17.08 -124.18
N LEU A 707 -22.60 -17.01 -123.15
CA LEU A 707 -23.94 -17.61 -123.18
C LEU A 707 -24.83 -16.93 -124.22
N ARG A 708 -24.75 -15.60 -124.36
CA ARG A 708 -25.50 -14.80 -125.35
C ARG A 708 -25.07 -15.13 -126.78
N GLU A 709 -23.77 -15.31 -127.04
CA GLU A 709 -23.26 -15.78 -128.33
C GLU A 709 -23.74 -17.20 -128.66
N ILE A 710 -23.85 -18.09 -127.68
CA ILE A 710 -24.40 -19.44 -127.88
C ILE A 710 -25.92 -19.40 -128.13
N GLU A 711 -26.66 -18.49 -127.49
CA GLU A 711 -28.09 -18.28 -127.74
C GLU A 711 -28.35 -17.68 -129.13
N GLU A 712 -27.52 -16.74 -129.59
CA GLU A 712 -27.63 -16.14 -130.93
C GLU A 712 -27.29 -17.13 -132.05
N ILE A 713 -26.38 -18.10 -131.83
CA ILE A 713 -26.08 -19.15 -132.83
C ILE A 713 -27.20 -20.20 -132.90
N ASN A 714 -27.88 -20.51 -131.79
CA ASN A 714 -28.94 -21.53 -131.76
C ASN A 714 -30.33 -21.00 -132.17
N ALA A 715 -30.52 -19.69 -132.30
CA ALA A 715 -31.81 -19.10 -132.63
C ALA A 715 -32.15 -19.07 -134.13
N ASP A 716 -31.16 -19.12 -135.03
CA ASP A 716 -31.40 -19.09 -136.47
C ASP A 716 -31.78 -20.46 -137.07
N ASP A 717 -31.41 -21.58 -136.42
CA ASP A 717 -31.87 -22.93 -136.80
C ASP A 717 -33.28 -23.29 -136.26
N ALA A 718 -33.84 -22.47 -135.37
CA ALA A 718 -35.11 -22.76 -134.69
C ALA A 718 -36.37 -22.20 -135.39
N LYS A 719 -36.24 -21.33 -136.39
CA LYS A 719 -37.40 -20.80 -137.15
C LYS A 719 -37.69 -21.50 -138.47
N GLY A 720 -36.76 -22.32 -138.99
CA GLY A 720 -36.99 -23.15 -140.18
C GLY A 720 -37.89 -24.37 -139.94
N LEU A 721 -37.94 -24.89 -138.72
CA LEU A 721 -38.72 -26.08 -138.33
C LEU A 721 -40.18 -25.80 -137.92
N LEU A 722 -40.57 -24.53 -137.83
CA LEU A 722 -41.96 -24.10 -137.57
C LEU A 722 -42.85 -24.10 -138.82
N LEU A 723 -42.28 -24.33 -140.01
CA LEU A 723 -43.03 -24.30 -141.28
C LEU A 723 -43.51 -25.66 -141.77
N HIS A 724 -43.35 -26.76 -141.00
CA HIS A 724 -43.81 -28.08 -141.48
C HIS A 724 -44.46 -29.03 -140.45
N ALA A 725 -44.60 -28.64 -139.17
CA ALA A 725 -45.05 -29.56 -138.11
C ALA A 725 -46.30 -29.09 -137.34
N PHE A 726 -47.28 -28.49 -138.03
CA PHE A 726 -48.68 -28.45 -137.57
C PHE A 726 -49.60 -29.38 -138.38
N ALA A 727 -49.06 -30.28 -139.20
CA ALA A 727 -49.84 -31.11 -140.11
C ALA A 727 -49.76 -32.60 -139.77
N LYS A 728 -50.30 -32.99 -138.60
CA LYS A 728 -50.93 -34.29 -138.24
C LYS A 728 -51.01 -34.38 -136.70
N LEU A 729 -52.15 -34.10 -136.09
CA LEU A 729 -53.18 -35.10 -135.72
C LEU A 729 -52.72 -35.99 -134.56
N LEU A 730 -53.49 -35.96 -133.46
CA LEU A 730 -53.53 -36.94 -132.36
C LEU A 730 -52.29 -37.06 -131.48
#